data_AF-A0AAU7CR82-F1
#
_entry.id   AF-A0AAU7CR82-F1
#
_cell.length_a   1.000
_cell.length_b   1.000
_cell.length_c   1.000
_cell.angle_alpha   90.00
_cell.angle_beta   90.00
_cell.angle_gamma   90.00
#
_symmetry.space_group_name_H-M   'P 1'
#
loop_
_entity.id
_entity.type
_entity.pdbx_description
1 polymer ?
#
loop_
_entity_poly.entity_id
_entity_poly.type
_entity_poly.pdbx_seq_one_letter_code
_entity_poly.pdbx_strand_id
1 'polypeptide(L)'
;MARQLILGLGAGQCGLELFSDILGRQSHTQVTFQQPPLMPWSRVEGTSGVRDRLTRLLSTTSERFVADVASFYLPYVEQAVAFDPTIRMICLKRPADEVVAGFLAALNRNARTPIDHWAEHPHPPFEHHILWSKTFPKYDVADRETGIRRYWGDYYTIADELSQRFPEQFRIVDTERFTTEDGVRDVLSFCGFPWSDQDVVTGKRPTVSFSPDLGAPPHPYPDPLDPRRCVVLVPFASFIHPECDQALKELERRGYQVRRVGGYAAIDQGRNQMATDALLEGFEETLWIDSDIIFDPNDVEKLRQRNLPMVCGIYPQKGKQSLACHVLPGTPATVFGKGGNLVELLYAGTGFLHVRREVYLKVLREQALPTANERFGRPMIPFFLPMIRPHEEGSWYLAEDYAFSHRARECGFKIYADSSIRLWHIGTYRYGWEDAGRDRPRADSFTLNFDDHGVVEPPVLIAASDPAVRVLSARFPWPTEKPKVPPPPIRDWLFPSTQQVLETTIPENARILVEVGSFIGRSTRFLVDFAPTAIVIAIDHWQGSSEMADDPEVVAMLPRLYETFLAECWLYRDRVVPVRRSSVEGLREVAEAGLRPDLIFIDADHSYQAVHTDLSVALDLFPQARIVGDDWDWESVRRAVQSVCRERTLQFEVHGVGWRIMPVAESGVPSESLINTFPKSQQ
;
A
#
# COMPACT_ATOMS: atom_id res chain seq x y z
N MET A 1 38.26 -31.69 14.10
CA MET A 1 39.02 -30.69 14.88
C MET A 1 38.05 -29.61 15.35
N ALA A 2 38.30 -28.96 16.48
CA ALA A 2 37.50 -27.80 16.89
C ALA A 2 37.67 -26.67 15.86
N ARG A 3 36.58 -25.98 15.52
CA ARG A 3 36.62 -24.81 14.64
C ARG A 3 37.11 -23.61 15.42
N GLN A 4 37.88 -22.74 14.77
CA GLN A 4 38.41 -21.52 15.37
C GLN A 4 37.67 -20.31 14.79
N LEU A 5 36.98 -19.57 15.65
CA LEU A 5 36.37 -18.29 15.29
C LEU A 5 37.39 -17.15 15.38
N ILE A 6 37.37 -16.28 14.37
CA ILE A 6 38.24 -15.10 14.30
C ILE A 6 37.37 -13.86 14.00
N LEU A 7 37.51 -12.77 14.76
CA LEU A 7 36.93 -11.48 14.41
C LEU A 7 38.00 -10.45 14.11
N GLY A 8 37.86 -9.74 12.98
CA GLY A 8 38.65 -8.55 12.69
C GLY A 8 37.82 -7.30 12.95
N LEU A 9 38.39 -6.34 13.66
CA LEU A 9 37.72 -5.08 13.97
C LEU A 9 38.69 -3.91 14.06
N GLY A 10 38.16 -2.69 14.10
CA GLY A 10 38.91 -1.45 14.17
C GLY A 10 37.99 -0.27 13.87
N ALA A 11 38.45 0.96 14.13
CA ALA A 11 37.64 2.18 13.99
C ALA A 11 37.24 2.53 12.53
N GLY A 12 37.37 1.61 11.57
CA GLY A 12 37.26 1.91 10.14
C GLY A 12 38.48 2.66 9.58
N GLN A 13 38.67 2.63 8.27
CA GLN A 13 39.83 3.26 7.58
C GLN A 13 41.22 2.85 8.11
N CYS A 14 41.29 1.71 8.83
CA CYS A 14 42.47 1.20 9.53
C CYS A 14 43.08 -0.07 8.90
N GLY A 15 42.70 -0.41 7.66
CA GLY A 15 43.26 -1.58 6.95
C GLY A 15 42.54 -2.91 7.17
N LEU A 16 41.25 -2.88 7.52
CA LEU A 16 40.44 -4.09 7.70
C LEU A 16 40.34 -4.94 6.42
N GLU A 17 40.31 -4.31 5.24
CA GLU A 17 40.29 -5.02 3.95
C GLU A 17 41.57 -5.84 3.75
N LEU A 18 42.74 -5.24 4.00
CA LEU A 18 44.02 -5.93 3.99
C LEU A 18 44.04 -7.12 4.97
N PHE A 19 43.49 -6.96 6.18
CA PHE A 19 43.43 -8.06 7.14
C PHE A 19 42.50 -9.19 6.67
N SER A 20 41.35 -8.84 6.08
CA SER A 20 40.45 -9.81 5.47
C SER A 20 41.14 -10.60 4.36
N ASP A 21 41.92 -9.94 3.51
CA ASP A 21 42.69 -10.59 2.45
C ASP A 21 43.78 -11.53 2.99
N ILE A 22 44.49 -11.12 4.05
CA ILE A 22 45.51 -11.96 4.71
C ILE A 22 44.86 -13.23 5.28
N LEU A 23 43.72 -13.11 5.95
CA LEU A 23 42.98 -14.26 6.47
C LEU A 23 42.45 -15.16 5.34
N GLY A 24 41.96 -14.58 4.25
CA GLY A 24 41.35 -15.31 3.13
C GLY A 24 42.34 -16.18 2.35
N ARG A 25 43.65 -15.92 2.49
CA ARG A 25 44.72 -16.75 1.90
C ARG A 25 45.03 -18.01 2.70
N GLN A 26 44.65 -18.05 3.97
CA GLN A 26 45.01 -19.17 4.84
C GLN A 26 44.23 -20.42 4.47
N SER A 27 44.89 -21.58 4.48
CA SER A 27 44.25 -22.86 4.16
C SER A 27 43.12 -23.16 5.15
N HIS A 28 42.04 -23.77 4.65
CA HIS A 28 40.85 -24.14 5.42
C HIS A 28 40.15 -22.97 6.14
N THR A 29 40.10 -21.81 5.47
CA THR A 29 39.56 -20.58 6.03
C THR A 29 38.42 -20.03 5.20
N GLN A 30 37.33 -19.67 5.86
CA GLN A 30 36.28 -18.86 5.27
C GLN A 30 36.24 -17.49 5.94
N VAL A 31 36.28 -16.43 5.14
CA VAL A 31 36.27 -15.04 5.60
C VAL A 31 35.08 -14.29 5.02
N THR A 32 34.39 -13.53 5.86
CA THR A 32 33.39 -12.54 5.46
C THR A 32 33.87 -11.14 5.84
N PHE A 33 33.55 -10.14 5.01
CA PHE A 33 33.96 -8.75 5.22
C PHE A 33 32.73 -7.84 5.22
N GLN A 34 32.55 -7.07 6.31
CA GLN A 34 31.47 -6.09 6.50
C GLN A 34 30.08 -6.65 6.15
N GLN A 35 29.87 -7.95 6.39
CA GLN A 35 28.67 -8.65 5.91
C GLN A 35 27.41 -8.11 6.63
N PRO A 36 26.30 -7.84 5.93
CA PRO A 36 25.05 -7.50 6.60
C PRO A 36 24.44 -8.70 7.36
N PRO A 37 23.54 -8.47 8.34
CA PRO A 37 23.07 -7.17 8.82
C PRO A 37 24.16 -6.38 9.56
N LEU A 38 24.19 -5.06 9.35
CA LEU A 38 25.10 -4.16 10.05
C LEU A 38 24.70 -4.08 11.54
N MET A 39 25.67 -4.21 12.45
CA MET A 39 25.37 -4.21 13.88
C MET A 39 25.41 -2.79 14.47
N PRO A 40 24.32 -2.32 15.12
CA PRO A 40 24.28 -0.99 15.70
C PRO A 40 25.32 -0.79 16.81
N TRP A 41 25.83 0.43 16.97
CA TRP A 41 26.70 0.77 18.09
C TRP A 41 25.94 0.68 19.43
N SER A 42 24.77 1.32 19.47
CA SER A 42 23.85 1.27 20.60
C SER A 42 22.95 0.06 20.44
N ARG A 43 23.05 -0.89 21.38
CA ARG A 43 22.25 -2.13 21.36
C ARG A 43 20.78 -1.82 21.62
N VAL A 44 19.90 -2.42 20.84
CA VAL A 44 18.45 -2.41 21.07
C VAL A 44 18.02 -3.77 21.57
N GLU A 45 17.38 -3.81 22.73
CA GLU A 45 16.91 -5.07 23.33
C GLU A 45 15.94 -5.79 22.38
N GLY A 46 16.03 -7.13 22.31
CA GLY A 46 15.20 -7.94 21.42
C GLY A 46 15.61 -7.99 19.94
N THR A 47 16.68 -7.29 19.54
CA THR A 47 17.23 -7.38 18.16
C THR A 47 18.32 -8.44 18.02
N SER A 48 18.51 -8.97 16.80
CA SER A 48 19.54 -9.99 16.53
C SER A 48 20.94 -9.46 16.86
N GLY A 49 21.70 -10.22 17.64
CA GLY A 49 23.00 -9.80 18.16
C GLY A 49 24.18 -10.54 17.56
N VAL A 50 25.38 -10.30 18.13
CA VAL A 50 26.61 -11.00 17.72
C VAL A 50 26.49 -12.52 17.86
N ARG A 51 25.72 -13.00 18.84
CA ARG A 51 25.47 -14.44 19.03
C ARG A 51 24.79 -15.08 17.82
N ASP A 52 23.76 -14.44 17.28
CA ASP A 52 23.04 -14.96 16.10
C ASP A 52 23.94 -14.93 14.87
N ARG A 53 24.77 -13.89 14.76
CA ARG A 53 25.77 -13.77 13.70
C ARG A 53 26.81 -14.88 13.75
N LEU A 54 27.43 -15.12 14.90
CA LEU A 54 28.43 -16.17 15.07
C LEU A 54 27.83 -17.57 14.86
N THR A 55 26.63 -17.81 15.38
CA THR A 55 25.88 -19.06 15.14
C THR A 55 25.67 -19.30 13.65
N ARG A 56 25.26 -18.26 12.93
CA ARG A 56 25.05 -18.32 11.48
C ARG A 56 26.35 -18.61 10.73
N LEU A 57 27.43 -17.89 11.02
CA LEU A 57 28.73 -18.10 10.38
C LEU A 57 29.18 -19.56 10.52
N LEU A 58 29.06 -20.12 11.74
CA LEU A 58 29.34 -21.53 12.01
C LEU A 58 28.38 -22.49 11.30
N SER A 59 27.13 -22.12 11.02
CA SER A 59 26.21 -22.99 10.28
C SER A 59 26.44 -22.99 8.76
N THR A 60 27.04 -21.91 8.21
CA THR A 60 27.19 -21.74 6.76
C THR A 60 28.45 -22.37 6.19
N THR A 61 29.32 -22.93 7.02
CA THR A 61 30.59 -23.50 6.59
C THR A 61 31.08 -24.63 7.46
N SER A 62 31.80 -25.57 6.82
CA SER A 62 32.54 -26.64 7.48
C SER A 62 34.04 -26.33 7.62
N GLU A 63 34.49 -25.15 7.18
CA GLU A 63 35.90 -24.76 7.28
C GLU A 63 36.40 -24.74 8.73
N ARG A 64 37.70 -25.00 8.90
CA ARG A 64 38.33 -25.05 10.23
C ARG A 64 38.40 -23.66 10.85
N PHE A 65 38.79 -22.66 10.05
CA PHE A 65 38.90 -21.28 10.47
C PHE A 65 37.75 -20.47 9.87
N VAL A 66 36.99 -19.80 10.75
CA VAL A 66 35.83 -19.02 10.34
C VAL A 66 36.05 -17.60 10.83
N ALA A 67 36.25 -16.67 9.89
CA ALA A 67 36.54 -15.28 10.19
C ALA A 67 35.43 -14.33 9.70
N ASP A 68 35.12 -13.31 10.48
CA ASP A 68 34.33 -12.17 10.02
C ASP A 68 35.00 -10.85 10.43
N VAL A 69 35.21 -9.98 9.45
CA VAL A 69 35.95 -8.73 9.62
C VAL A 69 35.00 -7.55 9.41
N ALA A 70 34.76 -6.75 10.44
CA ALA A 70 33.89 -5.58 10.36
C ALA A 70 34.23 -4.52 11.42
N SER A 71 33.95 -3.25 11.11
CA SER A 71 34.27 -2.12 12.02
C SER A 71 33.34 -2.01 13.23
N PHE A 72 32.19 -2.70 13.21
CA PHE A 72 31.12 -2.51 14.19
C PHE A 72 31.12 -3.53 15.35
N TYR A 73 32.20 -4.29 15.54
CA TYR A 73 32.27 -5.35 16.55
C TYR A 73 32.64 -4.89 17.96
N LEU A 74 33.24 -3.71 18.13
CA LEU A 74 33.75 -3.29 19.43
C LEU A 74 32.70 -3.35 20.55
N PRO A 75 31.45 -2.88 20.35
CA PRO A 75 30.43 -2.97 21.38
C PRO A 75 29.99 -4.40 21.70
N TYR A 76 30.49 -5.44 21.02
CA TYR A 76 30.02 -6.83 21.11
C TYR A 76 31.08 -7.82 21.59
N VAL A 77 32.31 -7.36 21.87
CA VAL A 77 33.45 -8.19 22.26
C VAL A 77 33.13 -9.11 23.43
N GLU A 78 32.55 -8.59 24.51
CA GLU A 78 32.19 -9.41 25.68
C GLU A 78 31.20 -10.53 25.36
N GLN A 79 30.18 -10.23 24.54
CA GLN A 79 29.17 -11.22 24.13
C GLN A 79 29.78 -12.28 23.21
N ALA A 80 30.75 -11.90 22.38
CA ALA A 80 31.49 -12.82 21.53
C ALA A 80 32.37 -13.78 22.34
N VAL A 81 33.09 -13.27 23.36
CA VAL A 81 33.87 -14.11 24.30
C VAL A 81 32.98 -15.03 25.12
N ALA A 82 31.84 -14.53 25.59
CA ALA A 82 30.87 -15.35 26.33
C ALA A 82 30.25 -16.47 25.46
N PHE A 83 30.14 -16.24 24.14
CA PHE A 83 29.66 -17.23 23.19
C PHE A 83 30.71 -18.32 22.91
N ASP A 84 31.96 -17.91 22.68
CA ASP A 84 33.08 -18.82 22.45
C ASP A 84 34.34 -18.30 23.18
N PRO A 85 34.71 -18.89 24.33
CA PRO A 85 35.90 -18.49 25.08
C PRO A 85 37.22 -18.68 24.34
N THR A 86 37.22 -19.44 23.24
CA THR A 86 38.39 -19.71 22.39
C THR A 86 38.51 -18.76 21.20
N ILE A 87 37.53 -17.86 20.99
CA ILE A 87 37.55 -16.88 19.90
C ILE A 87 38.83 -16.03 19.93
N ARG A 88 39.29 -15.62 18.73
CA ARG A 88 40.43 -14.72 18.56
C ARG A 88 39.99 -13.45 17.85
N MET A 89 40.38 -12.30 18.36
CA MET A 89 39.92 -11.00 17.90
C MET A 89 41.11 -10.07 17.71
N ILE A 90 41.24 -9.53 16.50
CA ILE A 90 42.30 -8.58 16.13
C ILE A 90 41.68 -7.22 15.93
N CYS A 91 42.02 -6.29 16.82
CA CYS A 91 41.62 -4.89 16.73
C CYS A 91 42.74 -4.07 16.07
N LEU A 92 42.56 -3.69 14.81
CA LEU A 92 43.55 -2.88 14.09
C LEU A 92 43.54 -1.44 14.59
N LYS A 93 44.73 -0.89 14.82
CA LYS A 93 44.96 0.49 15.21
C LYS A 93 45.85 1.19 14.20
N ARG A 94 45.44 2.40 13.82
CA ARG A 94 46.13 3.28 12.89
C ARG A 94 46.10 4.70 13.46
N PRO A 95 47.12 5.56 13.21
CA PRO A 95 47.13 6.93 13.71
C PRO A 95 45.85 7.70 13.41
N ALA A 96 45.41 8.53 14.37
CA ALA A 96 44.15 9.26 14.30
C ALA A 96 44.04 10.12 13.04
N ASP A 97 45.08 10.87 12.69
CA ASP A 97 45.07 11.78 11.54
C ASP A 97 44.89 11.03 10.21
N GLU A 98 45.44 9.82 10.09
CA GLU A 98 45.27 8.99 8.90
C GLU A 98 43.86 8.40 8.80
N VAL A 99 43.26 8.01 9.93
CA VAL A 99 41.88 7.52 9.98
C VAL A 99 40.89 8.64 9.65
N VAL A 100 41.09 9.83 10.25
CA VAL A 100 40.30 11.02 9.98
C VAL A 100 40.38 11.40 8.50
N ALA A 101 41.58 11.52 7.94
CA ALA A 101 41.78 11.82 6.52
C ALA A 101 41.13 10.76 5.62
N GLY A 102 41.25 9.47 5.97
CA GLY A 102 40.62 8.37 5.23
C GLY A 102 39.09 8.47 5.22
N PHE A 103 38.47 8.80 6.35
CA PHE A 103 37.01 8.99 6.42
C PHE A 103 36.56 10.20 5.61
N LEU A 104 37.22 11.35 5.78
CA LEU A 104 36.87 12.57 5.05
C LEU A 104 37.00 12.34 3.53
N ALA A 105 38.10 11.74 3.08
CA ALA A 105 38.30 11.40 1.67
C ALA A 105 37.23 10.43 1.16
N ALA A 106 36.85 9.42 1.96
CA ALA A 106 35.85 8.43 1.56
C ALA A 106 34.44 9.00 1.48
N LEU A 107 34.03 9.79 2.48
CA LEU A 107 32.69 10.38 2.57
C LEU A 107 32.51 11.51 1.55
N ASN A 108 33.57 12.27 1.24
CA ASN A 108 33.51 13.35 0.26
C ASN A 108 33.48 12.86 -1.20
N ARG A 109 33.64 11.55 -1.48
CA ARG A 109 33.48 11.01 -2.84
C ARG A 109 32.05 11.16 -3.37
N ASN A 110 31.04 11.10 -2.50
CA ASN A 110 29.66 11.32 -2.89
C ASN A 110 29.22 12.73 -2.51
N ALA A 111 29.42 13.68 -3.43
CA ALA A 111 29.07 15.08 -3.21
C ALA A 111 27.56 15.36 -3.18
N ARG A 112 26.70 14.41 -3.58
CA ARG A 112 25.24 14.58 -3.52
C ARG A 112 24.70 14.46 -2.11
N THR A 113 25.30 13.59 -1.30
CA THR A 113 24.87 13.33 0.08
C THR A 113 26.06 13.47 1.02
N PRO A 114 26.36 14.69 1.50
CA PRO A 114 27.34 14.87 2.54
C PRO A 114 26.91 14.10 3.79
N ILE A 115 27.67 13.08 4.18
CA ILE A 115 27.34 12.26 5.34
C ILE A 115 28.18 12.67 6.55
N ASP A 116 27.53 12.74 7.70
CA ASP A 116 28.17 12.74 9.02
C ASP A 116 27.57 11.59 9.83
N HIS A 117 28.36 10.55 10.13
CA HIS A 117 27.87 9.42 10.93
C HIS A 117 27.83 9.69 12.42
N TRP A 118 28.53 10.71 12.91
CA TRP A 118 28.88 10.87 14.32
C TRP A 118 28.10 11.97 15.02
N ALA A 119 27.67 13.01 14.31
CA ALA A 119 26.83 14.04 14.91
C ALA A 119 25.51 13.45 15.42
N GLU A 120 25.08 13.85 16.62
CA GLU A 120 23.75 13.53 17.15
C GLU A 120 22.65 14.18 16.30
N HIS A 121 22.89 15.44 15.91
CA HIS A 121 22.04 16.21 15.01
C HIS A 121 22.89 16.81 13.88
N PRO A 122 23.06 16.10 12.75
CA PRO A 122 23.79 16.63 11.60
C PRO A 122 23.23 17.98 11.15
N HIS A 123 24.10 18.98 10.98
CA HIS A 123 23.72 20.28 10.45
C HIS A 123 23.73 20.25 8.91
N PRO A 124 22.74 20.84 8.23
CA PRO A 124 22.75 20.94 6.77
C PRO A 124 24.08 21.52 6.24
N PRO A 125 24.66 20.94 5.17
CA PRO A 125 24.08 19.93 4.29
C PRO A 125 24.34 18.48 4.73
N PHE A 126 24.90 18.25 5.93
CA PHE A 126 25.21 16.91 6.40
C PHE A 126 23.97 16.16 6.91
N GLU A 127 23.98 14.85 6.73
CA GLU A 127 22.92 13.95 7.15
C GLU A 127 23.45 12.58 7.58
N HIS A 128 22.60 11.79 8.25
CA HIS A 128 22.89 10.39 8.54
C HIS A 128 22.66 9.53 7.30
N HIS A 129 23.66 8.71 6.94
CA HIS A 129 23.47 7.60 6.01
C HIS A 129 22.48 6.58 6.59
N ILE A 130 21.48 6.18 5.80
CA ILE A 130 20.33 5.37 6.27
C ILE A 130 20.68 3.94 6.73
N LEU A 131 21.79 3.36 6.25
CA LEU A 131 22.29 2.05 6.72
C LEU A 131 23.44 2.14 7.73
N TRP A 132 24.51 2.86 7.38
CA TRP A 132 25.76 2.83 8.13
C TRP A 132 25.76 3.65 9.42
N SER A 133 25.00 4.74 9.52
CA SER A 133 25.14 5.65 10.68
C SER A 133 24.78 4.98 12.01
N LYS A 134 23.93 3.95 12.00
CA LYS A 134 23.60 3.17 13.20
C LYS A 134 24.80 2.43 13.80
N THR A 135 25.85 2.16 13.01
CA THR A 135 27.04 1.43 13.46
C THR A 135 28.06 2.31 14.19
N PHE A 136 27.78 3.60 14.32
CA PHE A 136 28.67 4.59 14.97
C PHE A 136 27.98 5.20 16.20
N PRO A 137 28.76 5.60 17.23
CA PRO A 137 28.24 6.41 18.32
C PRO A 137 27.73 7.76 17.82
N LYS A 138 26.98 8.46 18.67
CA LYS A 138 26.46 9.80 18.40
C LYS A 138 27.04 10.77 19.42
N TYR A 139 27.46 11.94 18.96
CA TYR A 139 28.10 12.97 19.76
C TYR A 139 27.48 14.34 19.49
N ASP A 140 27.36 15.14 20.54
CA ASP A 140 27.20 16.57 20.44
C ASP A 140 28.58 17.21 20.14
N VAL A 141 28.82 17.51 18.87
CA VAL A 141 30.08 18.06 18.35
C VAL A 141 29.78 19.12 17.30
N ALA A 142 30.65 20.13 17.22
CA ALA A 142 30.48 21.26 16.31
C ALA A 142 30.65 20.89 14.83
N ASP A 143 31.46 19.88 14.54
CA ASP A 143 31.81 19.50 13.18
C ASP A 143 32.16 18.01 13.05
N ARG A 144 32.11 17.53 11.81
CA ARG A 144 32.34 16.12 11.44
C ARG A 144 33.75 15.64 11.78
N GLU A 145 34.79 16.47 11.61
CA GLU A 145 36.17 16.06 11.91
C GLU A 145 36.34 15.80 13.41
N THR A 146 35.85 16.73 14.23
CA THR A 146 35.81 16.60 15.69
C THR A 146 35.06 15.32 16.11
N GLY A 147 33.93 15.02 15.45
CA GLY A 147 33.20 13.76 15.64
C GLY A 147 34.02 12.51 15.34
N ILE A 148 34.71 12.47 14.19
CA ILE A 148 35.57 11.33 13.81
C ILE A 148 36.73 11.16 14.79
N ARG A 149 37.38 12.26 15.19
CA ARG A 149 38.53 12.24 16.10
C ARG A 149 38.13 11.77 17.49
N ARG A 150 36.98 12.23 17.99
CA ARG A 150 36.40 11.74 19.25
C ARG A 150 36.06 10.25 19.17
N TYR A 151 35.42 9.82 18.08
CA TYR A 151 35.15 8.40 17.83
C TYR A 151 36.42 7.55 17.89
N TRP A 152 37.49 7.97 17.20
CA TRP A 152 38.77 7.26 17.24
C TRP A 152 39.29 7.14 18.67
N GLY A 153 39.26 8.23 19.45
CA GLY A 153 39.71 8.25 20.84
C GLY A 153 38.93 7.27 21.71
N ASP A 154 37.61 7.42 21.73
CA ASP A 154 36.70 6.57 22.52
C ASP A 154 36.83 5.10 22.12
N TYR A 155 36.90 4.81 20.81
CA TYR A 155 37.03 3.46 20.27
C TYR A 155 38.27 2.76 20.83
N TYR A 156 39.43 3.42 20.78
CA TYR A 156 40.67 2.78 21.24
C TYR A 156 40.84 2.79 22.76
N THR A 157 40.24 3.74 23.48
CA THR A 157 40.11 3.66 24.95
C THR A 157 39.34 2.40 25.35
N ILE A 158 38.17 2.16 24.75
CA ILE A 158 37.38 0.95 25.01
C ILE A 158 38.14 -0.31 24.58
N ALA A 159 38.83 -0.27 23.44
CA ALA A 159 39.62 -1.41 22.98
C ALA A 159 40.78 -1.74 23.94
N ASP A 160 41.47 -0.74 24.49
CA ASP A 160 42.57 -0.92 25.45
C ASP A 160 42.05 -1.60 26.73
N GLU A 161 40.90 -1.18 27.25
CA GLU A 161 40.23 -1.83 28.40
C GLU A 161 39.87 -3.30 28.11
N LEU A 162 39.30 -3.57 26.93
CA LEU A 162 38.93 -4.92 26.50
C LEU A 162 40.15 -5.82 26.30
N SER A 163 41.27 -5.28 25.81
CA SER A 163 42.51 -6.05 25.65
C SER A 163 43.12 -6.45 26.99
N GLN A 164 43.01 -5.60 28.01
CA GLN A 164 43.45 -5.94 29.37
C GLN A 164 42.53 -6.99 30.02
N ARG A 165 41.23 -6.93 29.75
CA ARG A 165 40.24 -7.84 30.33
C ARG A 165 40.22 -9.22 29.66
N PHE A 166 40.48 -9.30 28.35
CA PHE A 166 40.47 -10.53 27.56
C PHE A 166 41.79 -10.73 26.80
N PRO A 167 42.95 -10.82 27.50
CA PRO A 167 44.27 -10.81 26.85
C PRO A 167 44.54 -12.05 25.97
N GLU A 168 43.85 -13.15 26.20
CA GLU A 168 43.97 -14.37 25.38
C GLU A 168 43.13 -14.30 24.10
N GLN A 169 42.02 -13.56 24.13
CA GLN A 169 41.04 -13.50 23.05
C GLN A 169 41.15 -12.22 22.22
N PHE A 170 41.60 -11.10 22.78
CA PHE A 170 41.55 -9.78 22.15
C PHE A 170 42.92 -9.09 22.15
N ARG A 171 43.43 -8.78 20.95
CA ARG A 171 44.71 -8.10 20.76
C ARG A 171 44.55 -6.87 19.87
N ILE A 172 45.11 -5.75 20.33
CA ILE A 172 45.29 -4.56 19.49
C ILE A 172 46.57 -4.70 18.68
N VAL A 173 46.49 -4.45 17.38
CA VAL A 173 47.61 -4.58 16.45
C VAL A 173 47.74 -3.30 15.64
N ASP A 174 48.95 -2.74 15.60
CA ASP A 174 49.26 -1.66 14.67
C ASP A 174 49.23 -2.19 13.23
N THR A 175 48.48 -1.53 12.36
CA THR A 175 48.33 -1.92 10.95
C THR A 175 49.69 -2.05 10.23
N GLU A 176 50.71 -1.30 10.64
CA GLU A 176 52.07 -1.39 10.08
C GLU A 176 52.70 -2.78 10.25
N ARG A 177 52.23 -3.60 11.21
CA ARG A 177 52.67 -5.00 11.38
C ARG A 177 52.45 -5.82 10.11
N PHE A 178 51.43 -5.50 9.31
CA PHE A 178 51.14 -6.19 8.06
C PHE A 178 52.10 -5.85 6.91
N THR A 179 53.02 -4.91 7.10
CA THR A 179 54.07 -4.58 6.12
C THR A 179 55.31 -5.47 6.23
N THR A 180 55.37 -6.32 7.27
CA THR A 180 56.52 -7.19 7.58
C THR A 180 56.09 -8.64 7.69
N GLU A 181 56.92 -9.58 7.25
CA GLU A 181 56.62 -11.01 7.37
C GLU A 181 56.44 -11.42 8.84
N ASP A 182 57.33 -10.96 9.73
CA ASP A 182 57.27 -11.27 11.17
C ASP A 182 55.97 -10.77 11.81
N GLY A 183 55.51 -9.57 11.45
CA GLY A 183 54.26 -9.03 11.97
C GLY A 183 53.04 -9.81 11.49
N VAL A 184 52.99 -10.22 10.22
CA VAL A 184 51.92 -11.08 9.70
C VAL A 184 51.93 -12.44 10.39
N ARG A 185 53.11 -13.06 10.57
CA ARG A 185 53.27 -14.34 11.27
C ARG A 185 52.79 -14.28 12.72
N ASP A 186 53.12 -13.23 13.47
CA ASP A 186 52.65 -13.05 14.84
C ASP A 186 51.12 -12.99 14.91
N VAL A 187 50.49 -12.21 14.02
CA VAL A 187 49.02 -12.11 13.98
C VAL A 187 48.36 -13.43 13.61
N LEU A 188 48.85 -14.12 12.58
CA LEU A 188 48.30 -15.43 12.18
C LEU A 188 48.46 -16.47 13.29
N SER A 189 49.59 -16.44 14.00
CA SER A 189 49.84 -17.33 15.13
C SER A 189 48.86 -17.06 16.27
N PHE A 190 48.57 -15.78 16.58
CA PHE A 190 47.55 -15.41 17.56
C PHE A 190 46.15 -15.89 17.15
N CYS A 191 45.81 -15.78 15.87
CA CYS A 191 44.55 -16.30 15.32
C CYS A 191 44.44 -17.84 15.36
N GLY A 192 45.50 -18.55 15.72
CA GLY A 192 45.51 -20.00 15.85
C GLY A 192 45.92 -20.77 14.59
N PHE A 193 46.43 -20.08 13.56
CA PHE A 193 46.95 -20.73 12.36
C PHE A 193 48.28 -21.45 12.66
N PRO A 194 48.43 -22.76 12.35
CA PRO A 194 49.67 -23.48 12.56
C PRO A 194 50.81 -22.83 11.78
N TRP A 195 51.97 -22.67 12.41
CA TRP A 195 53.12 -21.99 11.80
C TRP A 195 53.43 -22.52 10.40
N SER A 196 53.46 -23.85 10.23
CA SER A 196 53.80 -24.54 8.97
C SER A 196 52.84 -24.27 7.83
N ASP A 197 51.62 -23.83 8.15
CA ASP A 197 50.50 -23.73 7.23
C ASP A 197 50.20 -22.27 6.86
N GLN A 198 50.94 -21.31 7.44
CA GLN A 198 50.74 -19.88 7.24
C GLN A 198 51.21 -19.46 5.83
N ASP A 199 50.27 -18.95 5.04
CA ASP A 199 50.58 -18.21 3.81
C ASP A 199 50.87 -16.75 4.17
N VAL A 200 52.16 -16.40 4.23
CA VAL A 200 52.60 -15.09 4.71
C VAL A 200 52.73 -14.13 3.55
N VAL A 201 51.85 -13.14 3.52
CA VAL A 201 51.85 -12.09 2.51
C VAL A 201 51.78 -10.74 3.19
N THR A 202 52.75 -9.89 2.89
CA THR A 202 52.81 -8.53 3.39
C THR A 202 51.96 -7.58 2.55
N GLY A 203 51.23 -6.69 3.20
CA GLY A 203 50.55 -5.59 2.56
C GLY A 203 51.50 -4.46 2.17
N LYS A 204 51.07 -3.64 1.20
CA LYS A 204 51.68 -2.32 0.96
C LYS A 204 51.06 -1.30 1.90
N ARG A 205 51.84 -0.28 2.30
CA ARG A 205 51.29 0.87 3.02
C ARG A 205 50.13 1.48 2.22
N PRO A 206 48.96 1.73 2.84
CA PRO A 206 47.89 2.47 2.19
C PRO A 206 48.35 3.90 1.93
N THR A 207 48.23 4.38 0.69
CA THR A 207 48.49 5.79 0.37
C THR A 207 47.42 6.65 1.04
N VAL A 208 47.81 7.51 2.00
CA VAL A 208 46.91 8.50 2.60
C VAL A 208 47.01 9.78 1.80
N SER A 209 45.96 10.13 1.07
CA SER A 209 45.83 11.48 0.56
C SER A 209 45.23 12.36 1.65
N PHE A 210 46.03 13.26 2.20
CA PHE A 210 45.51 14.33 3.04
C PHE A 210 44.84 15.36 2.13
N SER A 211 43.51 15.43 2.19
CA SER A 211 42.78 16.56 1.60
C SER A 211 42.66 17.64 2.69
N PRO A 212 43.09 18.88 2.42
CA PRO A 212 42.94 19.98 3.38
C PRO A 212 41.48 20.46 3.52
N ASP A 213 40.55 19.96 2.70
CA ASP A 213 39.16 20.37 2.72
C ASP A 213 38.34 19.55 3.72
N LEU A 214 38.06 20.18 4.86
CA LEU A 214 37.26 19.63 5.97
C LEU A 214 35.75 19.73 5.71
N GLY A 215 35.35 20.55 4.73
CA GLY A 215 33.96 20.87 4.44
C GLY A 215 33.21 19.79 3.65
N ALA A 216 31.90 19.99 3.50
CA ALA A 216 31.13 19.28 2.49
C ALA A 216 31.59 19.76 1.11
N PRO A 217 31.82 18.86 0.15
CA PRO A 217 32.11 19.26 -1.22
C PRO A 217 30.92 20.05 -1.80
N PRO A 218 31.16 20.98 -2.75
CA PRO A 218 30.07 21.69 -3.41
C PRO A 218 29.13 20.70 -4.10
N HIS A 219 27.83 20.97 -4.00
CA HIS A 219 26.83 20.10 -4.59
C HIS A 219 27.00 20.07 -6.12
N PRO A 220 26.99 18.89 -6.79
CA PRO A 220 27.24 18.78 -8.23
C PRO A 220 26.17 19.48 -9.08
N TYR A 221 24.99 19.75 -8.52
CA TYR A 221 23.90 20.49 -9.15
C TYR A 221 23.51 21.69 -8.27
N PRO A 222 24.10 22.87 -8.47
CA PRO A 222 23.92 24.01 -7.57
C PRO A 222 22.48 24.53 -7.57
N ASP A 223 21.73 24.35 -8.65
CA ASP A 223 20.31 24.71 -8.73
C ASP A 223 19.44 23.70 -7.92
N PRO A 224 18.67 24.14 -6.92
CA PRO A 224 17.67 23.32 -6.21
C PRO A 224 16.63 22.66 -7.12
N LEU A 225 16.31 23.28 -8.25
CA LEU A 225 15.34 22.78 -9.20
C LEU A 225 15.97 21.94 -10.33
N ASP A 226 17.28 21.66 -10.27
CA ASP A 226 17.91 20.76 -11.25
C ASP A 226 17.18 19.39 -11.24
N PRO A 227 16.71 18.90 -12.40
CA PRO A 227 15.94 17.66 -12.46
C PRO A 227 16.74 16.43 -12.02
N ARG A 228 18.09 16.48 -12.06
CA ARG A 228 18.96 15.38 -11.64
C ARG A 228 19.01 15.18 -10.12
N ARG A 229 18.44 16.11 -9.34
CA ARG A 229 18.26 16.00 -7.88
C ARG A 229 16.99 15.22 -7.50
N CYS A 230 16.05 15.09 -8.43
CA CYS A 230 14.76 14.41 -8.23
C CYS A 230 14.66 13.14 -9.09
N VAL A 231 14.30 12.02 -8.48
CA VAL A 231 13.98 10.79 -9.20
C VAL A 231 12.47 10.62 -9.29
N VAL A 232 11.98 10.28 -10.48
CA VAL A 232 10.58 9.94 -10.71
C VAL A 232 10.42 8.43 -10.57
N LEU A 233 9.51 8.00 -9.71
CA LEU A 233 9.30 6.61 -9.29
C LEU A 233 7.90 6.17 -9.73
N VAL A 234 7.84 5.22 -10.66
CA VAL A 234 6.61 4.75 -11.31
C VAL A 234 6.46 3.24 -11.08
N PRO A 235 5.84 2.82 -9.97
CA PRO A 235 5.48 1.43 -9.80
C PRO A 235 4.31 1.07 -10.72
N PHE A 236 4.33 -0.13 -11.32
CA PHE A 236 3.23 -0.60 -12.16
C PHE A 236 2.96 -2.10 -11.96
N ALA A 237 1.70 -2.51 -11.99
CA ALA A 237 1.32 -3.91 -11.85
C ALA A 237 1.41 -4.66 -13.19
N SER A 238 0.74 -4.15 -14.23
CA SER A 238 0.64 -4.81 -15.54
C SER A 238 1.30 -3.99 -16.65
N PHE A 239 0.87 -2.75 -16.84
CA PHE A 239 1.41 -1.85 -17.86
C PHE A 239 1.36 -0.41 -17.38
N ILE A 240 2.07 0.46 -18.08
CA ILE A 240 1.99 1.92 -17.92
C ILE A 240 1.11 2.45 -19.04
N HIS A 241 0.10 3.24 -18.69
CA HIS A 241 -0.82 3.82 -19.66
C HIS A 241 -0.05 4.65 -20.70
N PRO A 242 -0.33 4.54 -22.01
CA PRO A 242 0.46 5.21 -23.04
C PRO A 242 0.59 6.72 -22.85
N GLU A 243 -0.49 7.41 -22.44
CA GLU A 243 -0.45 8.85 -22.17
C GLU A 243 0.39 9.20 -20.93
N CYS A 244 0.37 8.35 -19.89
CA CYS A 244 1.26 8.49 -18.75
C CYS A 244 2.72 8.31 -19.19
N ASP A 245 3.02 7.27 -19.96
CA ASP A 245 4.37 7.01 -20.46
C ASP A 245 4.89 8.12 -21.40
N GLN A 246 4.01 8.75 -22.18
CA GLN A 246 4.36 9.91 -23.00
C GLN A 246 4.78 11.11 -22.14
N ALA A 247 4.04 11.40 -21.06
CA ALA A 247 4.41 12.45 -20.11
C ALA A 247 5.72 12.13 -19.38
N LEU A 248 5.94 10.86 -19.00
CA LEU A 248 7.18 10.39 -18.39
C LEU A 248 8.39 10.54 -19.34
N LYS A 249 8.24 10.21 -20.63
CA LYS A 249 9.26 10.41 -21.66
C LYS A 249 9.63 11.88 -21.81
N GLU A 250 8.66 12.78 -21.69
CA GLU A 250 8.92 14.21 -21.69
C GLU A 250 9.72 14.65 -20.45
N LEU A 251 9.46 14.09 -19.27
CA LEU A 251 10.30 14.33 -18.08
C LEU A 251 11.74 13.82 -18.29
N GLU A 252 11.92 12.64 -18.89
CA GLU A 252 13.26 12.12 -19.24
C GLU A 252 13.99 13.07 -20.20
N ARG A 253 13.29 13.59 -21.22
CA ARG A 253 13.84 14.59 -22.15
C ARG A 253 14.26 15.88 -21.45
N ARG A 254 13.58 16.25 -20.36
CA ARG A 254 13.91 17.39 -19.50
C ARG A 254 15.05 17.10 -18.50
N GLY A 255 15.52 15.86 -18.43
CA GLY A 255 16.68 15.46 -17.62
C GLY A 255 16.35 14.78 -16.28
N TYR A 256 15.07 14.49 -16.00
CA TYR A 256 14.71 13.68 -14.84
C TYR A 256 15.11 12.21 -15.07
N GLN A 257 15.55 11.55 -14.00
CA GLN A 257 15.67 10.09 -14.03
C GLN A 257 14.29 9.48 -13.71
N VAL A 258 13.73 8.72 -14.65
CA VAL A 258 12.46 8.01 -14.46
C VAL A 258 12.70 6.52 -14.27
N ARG A 259 12.17 5.95 -13.18
CA ARG A 259 12.23 4.52 -12.88
C ARG A 259 10.85 3.91 -12.98
N ARG A 260 10.67 3.11 -14.02
CA ARG A 260 9.47 2.29 -14.25
C ARG A 260 9.73 0.91 -13.69
N VAL A 261 9.04 0.51 -12.62
CA VAL A 261 9.32 -0.74 -11.91
C VAL A 261 8.04 -1.55 -11.73
N GLY A 262 8.02 -2.77 -12.27
CA GLY A 262 6.93 -3.71 -12.08
C GLY A 262 7.37 -4.99 -11.36
N GLY A 263 6.45 -5.95 -11.23
CA GLY A 263 6.75 -7.27 -10.66
C GLY A 263 6.57 -7.37 -9.13
N TYR A 264 5.94 -6.38 -8.50
CA TYR A 264 5.55 -6.46 -7.09
C TYR A 264 4.07 -6.83 -6.96
N ALA A 265 3.78 -7.92 -6.26
CA ALA A 265 2.41 -8.30 -5.91
C ALA A 265 1.83 -7.40 -4.80
N ALA A 266 2.70 -6.92 -3.91
CA ALA A 266 2.38 -5.99 -2.84
C ALA A 266 3.02 -4.62 -3.15
N ILE A 267 2.19 -3.62 -3.41
CA ILE A 267 2.65 -2.30 -3.89
C ILE A 267 3.54 -1.58 -2.87
N ASP A 268 3.27 -1.76 -1.58
CA ASP A 268 4.07 -1.21 -0.48
C ASP A 268 5.51 -1.71 -0.53
N GLN A 269 5.73 -3.00 -0.81
CA GLN A 269 7.07 -3.57 -0.97
C GLN A 269 7.84 -2.89 -2.11
N GLY A 270 7.15 -2.65 -3.24
CA GLY A 270 7.73 -1.94 -4.38
C GLY A 270 8.14 -0.51 -4.03
N ARG A 271 7.24 0.25 -3.39
CA ARG A 271 7.51 1.63 -2.96
C ARG A 271 8.65 1.69 -1.92
N ASN A 272 8.65 0.78 -0.95
CA ASN A 272 9.71 0.68 0.06
C ASN A 272 11.08 0.45 -0.58
N GLN A 273 11.17 -0.48 -1.55
CA GLN A 273 12.42 -0.74 -2.24
C GLN A 273 12.88 0.47 -3.06
N MET A 274 11.98 1.05 -3.87
CA MET A 274 12.31 2.17 -4.74
C MET A 274 12.74 3.41 -3.95
N ALA A 275 12.06 3.72 -2.84
CA ALA A 275 12.45 4.79 -1.93
C ALA A 275 13.85 4.53 -1.33
N THR A 276 14.09 3.31 -0.86
CA THR A 276 15.39 2.94 -0.26
C THR A 276 16.52 3.07 -1.28
N ASP A 277 16.33 2.55 -2.50
CA ASP A 277 17.31 2.62 -3.58
C ASP A 277 17.61 4.08 -3.97
N ALA A 278 16.56 4.91 -4.13
CA ALA A 278 16.70 6.34 -4.40
C ALA A 278 17.53 7.04 -3.31
N LEU A 279 17.28 6.72 -2.03
CA LEU A 279 18.00 7.32 -0.93
C LEU A 279 19.48 6.89 -0.88
N LEU A 280 19.79 5.62 -1.16
CA LEU A 280 21.15 5.09 -1.21
C LEU A 280 21.97 5.68 -2.36
N GLU A 281 21.32 5.96 -3.49
CA GLU A 281 21.94 6.61 -4.65
C GLU A 281 22.09 8.14 -4.49
N GLY A 282 21.59 8.69 -3.39
CA GLY A 282 21.74 10.08 -3.02
C GLY A 282 20.80 11.04 -3.73
N PHE A 283 19.60 10.58 -4.11
CA PHE A 283 18.53 11.49 -4.51
C PHE A 283 18.02 12.29 -3.32
N GLU A 284 17.76 13.57 -3.57
CA GLU A 284 17.23 14.51 -2.59
C GLU A 284 15.71 14.63 -2.64
N GLU A 285 15.11 14.23 -3.75
CA GLU A 285 13.68 14.31 -3.98
C GLU A 285 13.22 13.03 -4.69
N THR A 286 12.05 12.54 -4.28
CA THR A 286 11.32 11.51 -5.02
C THR A 286 10.00 12.10 -5.50
N LEU A 287 9.63 11.81 -6.73
CA LEU A 287 8.31 12.08 -7.27
C LEU A 287 7.64 10.75 -7.63
N TRP A 288 6.58 10.41 -6.91
CA TRP A 288 5.78 9.22 -7.17
C TRP A 288 4.70 9.51 -8.19
N ILE A 289 4.59 8.65 -9.21
CA ILE A 289 3.54 8.73 -10.23
C ILE A 289 2.98 7.33 -10.45
N ASP A 290 1.67 7.15 -10.30
CA ASP A 290 1.04 5.86 -10.59
C ASP A 290 0.88 5.66 -12.10
N SER A 291 0.98 4.41 -12.52
CA SER A 291 1.07 4.05 -13.95
C SER A 291 -0.19 4.34 -14.78
N ASP A 292 -1.27 4.74 -14.13
CA ASP A 292 -2.59 5.06 -14.68
C ASP A 292 -3.00 6.52 -14.40
N ILE A 293 -2.06 7.37 -13.97
CA ILE A 293 -2.27 8.81 -13.79
C ILE A 293 -1.76 9.57 -15.00
N ILE A 294 -2.62 10.36 -15.64
CA ILE A 294 -2.26 11.30 -16.70
C ILE A 294 -2.09 12.69 -16.08
N PHE A 295 -0.99 13.33 -16.44
CA PHE A 295 -0.55 14.62 -15.91
C PHE A 295 0.13 15.44 -17.01
N ASP A 296 0.17 16.77 -16.85
CA ASP A 296 1.03 17.63 -17.65
C ASP A 296 2.45 17.63 -17.05
N PRO A 297 3.52 17.34 -17.82
CA PRO A 297 4.90 17.39 -17.33
C PRO A 297 5.29 18.71 -16.63
N ASN A 298 4.67 19.84 -17.00
CA ASN A 298 4.88 21.13 -16.35
C ASN A 298 4.38 21.15 -14.89
N ASP A 299 3.42 20.30 -14.53
CA ASP A 299 2.88 20.23 -13.17
C ASP A 299 3.90 19.65 -12.18
N VAL A 300 4.89 18.88 -12.67
CA VAL A 300 6.03 18.43 -11.87
C VAL A 300 6.88 19.62 -11.40
N GLU A 301 7.17 20.54 -12.31
CA GLU A 301 7.94 21.75 -12.00
C GLU A 301 7.15 22.65 -11.05
N LYS A 302 5.82 22.78 -11.23
CA LYS A 302 4.95 23.51 -10.30
C LYS A 302 5.04 22.96 -8.89
N LEU A 303 4.95 21.63 -8.70
CA LEU A 303 5.07 21.00 -7.39
C LEU A 303 6.43 21.30 -6.75
N ARG A 304 7.53 21.11 -7.48
CA ARG A 304 8.88 21.36 -6.97
C ARG A 304 9.10 22.83 -6.59
N GLN A 305 8.55 23.76 -7.38
CA GLN A 305 8.60 25.20 -7.11
C GLN A 305 7.84 25.61 -5.83
N ARG A 306 6.90 24.80 -5.32
CA ARG A 306 6.26 25.06 -4.03
C ARG A 306 7.25 25.03 -2.87
N ASN A 307 8.40 24.37 -3.03
CA ASN A 307 9.47 24.30 -2.03
C ASN A 307 8.97 23.74 -0.68
N LEU A 308 8.10 22.73 -0.73
CA LEU A 308 7.52 22.06 0.44
C LEU A 308 8.18 20.69 0.65
N PRO A 309 8.28 20.19 1.91
CA PRO A 309 8.80 18.85 2.18
C PRO A 309 7.95 17.73 1.55
N MET A 310 6.63 17.93 1.52
CA MET A 310 5.68 17.01 0.89
C MET A 310 4.57 17.79 0.20
N VAL A 311 4.37 17.53 -1.10
CA VAL A 311 3.29 18.13 -1.87
C VAL A 311 2.80 17.17 -2.97
N CYS A 312 1.49 17.11 -3.21
CA CYS A 312 0.90 16.22 -4.21
C CYS A 312 -0.08 16.94 -5.15
N GLY A 313 -0.44 16.26 -6.24
CA GLY A 313 -1.68 16.57 -6.96
C GLY A 313 -2.84 15.73 -6.43
N ILE A 314 -4.07 16.14 -6.71
CA ILE A 314 -5.29 15.41 -6.31
C ILE A 314 -5.96 14.79 -7.54
N TYR A 315 -6.44 13.56 -7.38
CA TYR A 315 -7.19 12.83 -8.39
C TYR A 315 -8.35 12.04 -7.74
N PRO A 316 -9.42 11.74 -8.49
CA PRO A 316 -10.53 10.95 -7.97
C PRO A 316 -10.16 9.47 -7.83
N GLN A 317 -10.81 8.73 -6.93
CA GLN A 317 -10.75 7.27 -6.90
C GLN A 317 -11.55 6.66 -8.05
N LYS A 318 -11.13 5.49 -8.55
CA LYS A 318 -11.88 4.79 -9.61
C LYS A 318 -13.20 4.25 -9.07
N GLY A 319 -14.28 4.47 -9.80
CA GLY A 319 -15.60 3.90 -9.50
C GLY A 319 -16.26 4.42 -8.22
N LYS A 320 -15.75 5.50 -7.62
CA LYS A 320 -16.26 6.08 -6.37
C LYS A 320 -16.34 7.60 -6.47
N GLN A 321 -17.30 8.21 -5.79
CA GLN A 321 -17.38 9.67 -5.63
C GLN A 321 -16.48 10.12 -4.46
N SER A 322 -15.18 9.87 -4.58
CA SER A 322 -14.20 10.19 -3.54
C SER A 322 -12.87 10.61 -4.15
N LEU A 323 -12.08 11.36 -3.38
CA LEU A 323 -10.72 11.73 -3.74
C LEU A 323 -9.72 10.67 -3.26
N ALA A 324 -8.61 10.50 -3.97
CA ALA A 324 -7.47 9.70 -3.53
C ALA A 324 -6.61 10.46 -2.50
N CYS A 325 -7.25 11.06 -1.51
CA CYS A 325 -6.65 11.76 -0.38
C CYS A 325 -7.68 11.94 0.73
N HIS A 326 -7.24 12.19 1.95
CA HIS A 326 -8.09 12.68 3.03
C HIS A 326 -7.74 14.15 3.28
N VAL A 327 -8.73 15.05 3.14
CA VAL A 327 -8.60 16.45 3.55
C VAL A 327 -8.57 16.56 5.08
N LEU A 328 -8.13 17.70 5.61
CA LEU A 328 -8.23 17.94 7.05
C LEU A 328 -9.70 17.99 7.50
N PRO A 329 -10.05 17.41 8.66
CA PRO A 329 -11.37 17.61 9.27
C PRO A 329 -11.71 19.10 9.38
N GLY A 330 -12.95 19.46 9.02
CA GLY A 330 -13.42 20.86 9.00
C GLY A 330 -13.03 21.66 7.76
N THR A 331 -12.47 21.02 6.71
CA THR A 331 -12.28 21.68 5.40
C THR A 331 -13.64 21.73 4.68
N PRO A 332 -14.25 22.91 4.43
CA PRO A 332 -15.63 22.98 3.91
C PRO A 332 -15.72 22.75 2.40
N ALA A 333 -14.68 23.12 1.65
CA ALA A 333 -14.62 22.95 0.21
C ALA A 333 -13.19 23.02 -0.31
N THR A 334 -12.97 22.41 -1.48
CA THR A 334 -11.75 22.59 -2.28
C THR A 334 -12.13 23.06 -3.68
N VAL A 335 -11.47 24.14 -4.13
CA VAL A 335 -11.55 24.64 -5.50
C VAL A 335 -10.45 23.99 -6.33
N PHE A 336 -10.82 23.44 -7.49
CA PHE A 336 -9.92 22.80 -8.44
C PHE A 336 -9.80 23.62 -9.73
N GLY A 337 -8.66 23.50 -10.42
CA GLY A 337 -8.41 24.13 -11.72
C GLY A 337 -7.89 25.57 -11.61
N LYS A 338 -8.37 26.49 -12.46
CA LYS A 338 -7.87 27.88 -12.53
C LYS A 338 -7.91 28.65 -11.19
N GLY A 339 -8.87 28.32 -10.32
CA GLY A 339 -8.99 28.90 -8.98
C GLY A 339 -8.34 28.08 -7.86
N GLY A 340 -7.62 27.01 -8.19
CA GLY A 340 -7.00 26.13 -7.22
C GLY A 340 -5.83 26.76 -6.46
N ASN A 341 -5.55 26.23 -5.27
CA ASN A 341 -4.53 26.71 -4.34
C ASN A 341 -3.87 25.54 -3.60
N LEU A 342 -3.00 25.86 -2.65
CA LEU A 342 -2.45 24.86 -1.74
C LEU A 342 -3.48 24.52 -0.65
N VAL A 343 -3.82 23.24 -0.55
CA VAL A 343 -4.74 22.69 0.46
C VAL A 343 -3.96 21.77 1.38
N GLU A 344 -4.02 21.99 2.69
CA GLU A 344 -3.41 21.07 3.65
C GLU A 344 -4.25 19.79 3.76
N LEU A 345 -3.59 18.63 3.69
CA LEU A 345 -4.22 17.31 3.71
C LEU A 345 -3.94 16.58 5.01
N LEU A 346 -4.89 15.74 5.42
CA LEU A 346 -4.65 14.71 6.43
C LEU A 346 -3.76 13.60 5.85
N TYR A 347 -4.14 12.99 4.72
CA TYR A 347 -3.35 11.97 4.03
C TYR A 347 -3.37 12.19 2.51
N ALA A 348 -2.25 11.93 1.84
CA ALA A 348 -2.15 12.02 0.39
C ALA A 348 -2.05 10.63 -0.25
N GLY A 349 -2.74 10.45 -1.38
CA GLY A 349 -2.46 9.35 -2.30
C GLY A 349 -1.09 9.52 -2.96
N THR A 350 -0.46 8.40 -3.31
CA THR A 350 0.92 8.39 -3.81
C THR A 350 1.04 8.45 -5.34
N GLY A 351 -0.07 8.51 -6.07
CA GLY A 351 -0.06 8.50 -7.53
C GLY A 351 0.37 9.80 -8.21
N PHE A 352 0.58 10.87 -7.44
CA PHE A 352 1.27 12.08 -7.89
C PHE A 352 1.83 12.86 -6.68
N LEU A 353 2.85 12.31 -6.01
CA LEU A 353 3.35 12.81 -4.72
C LEU A 353 4.85 13.13 -4.80
N HIS A 354 5.20 14.39 -4.54
CA HIS A 354 6.59 14.85 -4.34
C HIS A 354 6.95 14.80 -2.85
N VAL A 355 8.12 14.23 -2.55
CA VAL A 355 8.65 14.06 -1.20
C VAL A 355 10.12 14.41 -1.17
N ARG A 356 10.54 15.25 -0.23
CA ARG A 356 11.94 15.55 0.04
C ARG A 356 12.60 14.50 0.91
N ARG A 357 13.87 14.28 0.67
CA ARG A 357 14.74 13.35 1.40
C ARG A 357 14.68 13.53 2.92
N GLU A 358 14.63 14.78 3.39
CA GLU A 358 14.54 15.10 4.82
C GLU A 358 13.34 14.43 5.51
N VAL A 359 12.23 14.22 4.78
CA VAL A 359 11.04 13.54 5.28
C VAL A 359 11.35 12.08 5.58
N TYR A 360 11.96 11.38 4.62
CA TYR A 360 12.35 9.98 4.79
C TYR A 360 13.35 9.80 5.94
N LEU A 361 14.34 10.67 6.04
CA LEU A 361 15.38 10.57 7.09
C LEU A 361 14.80 10.81 8.48
N LYS A 362 13.93 11.81 8.63
CA LYS A 362 13.28 12.10 9.90
C LYS A 362 12.29 10.99 10.28
N VAL A 363 11.51 10.47 9.33
CA VAL A 363 10.62 9.32 9.53
C VAL A 363 11.42 8.08 9.97
N LEU A 364 12.51 7.74 9.28
CA LEU A 364 13.38 6.62 9.66
C LEU A 364 13.84 6.74 11.12
N ARG A 365 14.29 7.93 11.52
CA ARG A 365 14.83 8.20 12.86
C ARG A 365 13.76 8.18 13.95
N GLU A 366 12.69 8.97 13.80
CA GLU A 366 11.70 9.21 14.85
C GLU A 366 10.69 8.06 14.99
N GLN A 367 10.42 7.33 13.89
CA GLN A 367 9.59 6.12 13.92
C GLN A 367 10.42 4.86 14.18
N ALA A 368 11.75 4.99 14.36
CA ALA A 368 12.69 3.90 14.59
C ALA A 368 12.49 2.72 13.61
N LEU A 369 12.30 3.02 12.32
CA LEU A 369 12.00 1.99 11.32
C LEU A 369 13.18 1.01 11.18
N PRO A 370 12.91 -0.31 11.15
CA PRO A 370 13.97 -1.30 10.99
C PRO A 370 14.52 -1.28 9.56
N THR A 371 15.75 -1.76 9.40
CA THR A 371 16.27 -2.12 8.07
C THR A 371 15.90 -3.58 7.78
N ALA A 372 14.97 -3.79 6.85
CA ALA A 372 14.60 -5.12 6.37
C ALA A 372 15.57 -5.61 5.29
N ASN A 373 15.57 -6.93 5.05
CA ASN A 373 16.24 -7.59 3.93
C ASN A 373 17.77 -7.38 3.79
N GLU A 374 18.46 -6.80 4.78
CA GLU A 374 19.91 -6.61 4.75
C GLU A 374 20.66 -7.90 4.40
N ARG A 375 20.23 -9.02 4.98
CA ARG A 375 20.82 -10.35 4.76
C ARG A 375 20.75 -10.82 3.29
N PHE A 376 19.77 -10.35 2.53
CA PHE A 376 19.52 -10.80 1.16
C PHE A 376 20.21 -9.91 0.12
N GLY A 377 21.10 -9.01 0.53
CA GLY A 377 21.90 -8.17 -0.36
C GLY A 377 21.16 -6.95 -0.92
N ARG A 378 19.87 -6.79 -0.61
CA ARG A 378 19.06 -5.65 -1.02
C ARG A 378 18.26 -5.12 0.18
N PRO A 379 18.86 -4.24 1.00
CA PRO A 379 18.19 -3.68 2.16
C PRO A 379 16.98 -2.85 1.77
N MET A 380 16.01 -2.76 2.67
CA MET A 380 14.77 -2.04 2.49
C MET A 380 14.36 -1.37 3.79
N ILE A 381 13.97 -0.10 3.72
CA ILE A 381 13.32 0.60 4.82
C ILE A 381 11.80 0.61 4.58
N PRO A 382 10.98 0.15 5.54
CA PRO A 382 9.54 -0.02 5.37
C PRO A 382 8.73 1.28 5.55
N PHE A 383 9.08 2.34 4.82
CA PHE A 383 8.40 3.66 4.88
C PHE A 383 6.88 3.59 4.65
N PHE A 384 6.47 2.79 3.68
CA PHE A 384 5.10 2.58 3.20
C PHE A 384 4.47 1.31 3.80
N LEU A 385 5.06 0.68 4.81
CA LEU A 385 4.44 -0.50 5.44
C LEU A 385 3.04 -0.12 5.99
N PRO A 386 1.96 -0.80 5.58
CA PRO A 386 0.62 -0.54 6.10
C PRO A 386 0.58 -0.65 7.63
N MET A 387 -0.36 0.05 8.26
CA MET A 387 -0.49 0.03 9.71
C MET A 387 -1.94 0.04 10.17
N ILE A 388 -2.17 -0.50 11.37
CA ILE A 388 -3.44 -0.36 12.06
C ILE A 388 -3.26 0.71 13.14
N ARG A 389 -4.11 1.72 13.11
CA ARG A 389 -4.14 2.81 14.09
C ARG A 389 -5.37 2.67 14.99
N PRO A 390 -5.23 2.79 16.32
CA PRO A 390 -6.37 2.96 17.21
C PRO A 390 -7.19 4.21 16.85
N HIS A 391 -8.51 4.11 16.90
CA HIS A 391 -9.45 5.23 16.71
C HIS A 391 -10.56 5.15 17.76
N GLU A 392 -11.26 6.25 18.01
CA GLU A 392 -12.20 6.39 19.16
C GLU A 392 -13.27 5.29 19.21
N GLU A 393 -13.70 4.79 18.04
CA GLU A 393 -14.70 3.72 17.90
C GLU A 393 -14.11 2.39 17.38
N GLY A 394 -12.79 2.21 17.41
CA GLY A 394 -12.17 0.94 17.01
C GLY A 394 -10.75 1.06 16.46
N SER A 395 -10.53 0.51 15.27
CA SER A 395 -9.21 0.44 14.64
C SER A 395 -9.31 0.78 13.16
N TRP A 396 -8.42 1.64 12.70
CA TRP A 396 -8.33 2.07 11.32
C TRP A 396 -7.14 1.41 10.63
N TYR A 397 -7.42 0.61 9.59
CA TYR A 397 -6.37 0.12 8.71
C TYR A 397 -5.98 1.21 7.70
N LEU A 398 -4.73 1.67 7.78
CA LEU A 398 -4.13 2.58 6.82
C LEU A 398 -3.35 1.78 5.78
N ALA A 399 -3.77 1.92 4.52
CA ALA A 399 -3.01 1.43 3.36
C ALA A 399 -1.65 2.14 3.24
N GLU A 400 -0.82 1.70 2.30
CA GLU A 400 0.61 2.04 2.24
C GLU A 400 0.89 3.55 2.11
N ASP A 401 0.06 4.24 1.33
CA ASP A 401 0.14 5.68 1.06
C ASP A 401 -0.22 6.50 2.31
N TYR A 402 -1.33 6.16 2.96
CA TYR A 402 -1.82 6.82 4.16
C TYR A 402 -0.97 6.48 5.37
N ALA A 403 -0.40 5.27 5.44
CA ALA A 403 0.56 4.89 6.48
C ALA A 403 1.84 5.74 6.40
N PHE A 404 2.38 5.98 5.20
CA PHE A 404 3.51 6.89 5.02
C PHE A 404 3.14 8.34 5.38
N SER A 405 1.99 8.82 4.91
CA SER A 405 1.46 10.15 5.26
C SER A 405 1.33 10.31 6.77
N HIS A 406 0.80 9.30 7.46
CA HIS A 406 0.64 9.30 8.91
C HIS A 406 1.98 9.41 9.64
N ARG A 407 2.96 8.56 9.28
CA ARG A 407 4.32 8.61 9.84
C ARG A 407 4.97 9.99 9.66
N ALA A 408 4.85 10.56 8.46
CA ALA A 408 5.40 11.89 8.19
C ALA A 408 4.75 12.98 9.06
N ARG A 409 3.43 12.91 9.27
CA ARG A 409 2.71 13.82 10.17
C ARG A 409 3.09 13.66 11.64
N GLU A 410 3.27 12.44 12.11
CA GLU A 410 3.78 12.20 13.47
C GLU A 410 5.19 12.75 13.67
N CYS A 411 5.98 12.81 12.60
CA CYS A 411 7.28 13.51 12.57
C CYS A 411 7.16 15.04 12.38
N GLY A 412 5.95 15.60 12.46
CA GLY A 412 5.68 17.03 12.40
C GLY A 412 5.63 17.65 11.00
N PHE A 413 5.62 16.85 9.92
CA PHE A 413 5.44 17.39 8.57
C PHE A 413 3.97 17.66 8.27
N LYS A 414 3.73 18.76 7.54
CA LYS A 414 2.46 19.03 6.89
C LYS A 414 2.50 18.49 5.47
N ILE A 415 1.35 18.02 5.00
CA ILE A 415 1.17 17.51 3.64
C ILE A 415 0.26 18.47 2.92
N TYR A 416 0.67 18.91 1.74
CA TYR A 416 -0.13 19.83 0.93
C TYR A 416 -0.50 19.20 -0.41
N ALA A 417 -1.62 19.63 -0.97
CA ALA A 417 -1.98 19.39 -2.35
C ALA A 417 -2.07 20.70 -3.11
N ASP A 418 -1.61 20.70 -4.36
CA ASP A 418 -1.86 21.80 -5.29
C ASP A 418 -3.10 21.49 -6.13
N SER A 419 -4.25 22.07 -5.76
CA SER A 419 -5.52 21.82 -6.44
C SER A 419 -5.65 22.51 -7.81
N SER A 420 -4.64 23.30 -8.21
CA SER A 420 -4.57 23.87 -9.57
C SER A 420 -4.10 22.85 -10.62
N ILE A 421 -3.50 21.74 -10.17
CA ILE A 421 -3.02 20.64 -11.01
C ILE A 421 -4.20 19.76 -11.40
N ARG A 422 -4.36 19.49 -12.70
CA ARG A 422 -5.40 18.60 -13.21
C ARG A 422 -4.80 17.23 -13.53
N LEU A 423 -5.17 16.24 -12.72
CA LEU A 423 -4.82 14.85 -12.95
C LEU A 423 -6.01 14.07 -13.47
N TRP A 424 -5.75 13.06 -14.29
CA TRP A 424 -6.77 12.09 -14.71
C TRP A 424 -6.39 10.70 -14.25
N HIS A 425 -7.34 10.01 -13.60
CA HIS A 425 -7.17 8.65 -13.15
C HIS A 425 -7.81 7.70 -14.16
N ILE A 426 -6.99 6.96 -14.90
CA ILE A 426 -7.46 6.05 -15.93
C ILE A 426 -8.07 4.81 -15.29
N GLY A 427 -9.38 4.69 -15.41
CA GLY A 427 -10.16 3.54 -15.02
C GLY A 427 -10.93 2.93 -16.19
N THR A 428 -11.65 1.86 -15.91
CA THR A 428 -12.57 1.25 -16.86
C THR A 428 -13.87 2.06 -16.89
N TYR A 429 -14.25 2.52 -18.08
CA TYR A 429 -15.53 3.18 -18.32
C TYR A 429 -16.34 2.37 -19.35
N ARG A 430 -17.62 2.10 -19.07
CA ARG A 430 -18.53 1.43 -20.01
C ARG A 430 -19.19 2.48 -20.90
N TYR A 431 -18.96 2.43 -22.20
CA TYR A 431 -19.54 3.38 -23.16
C TYR A 431 -20.92 2.94 -23.64
N GLY A 432 -21.88 3.87 -23.65
CA GLY A 432 -23.24 3.66 -24.17
C GLY A 432 -23.53 4.48 -25.44
N TRP A 433 -24.77 4.41 -25.94
CA TRP A 433 -25.17 5.10 -27.18
C TRP A 433 -25.07 6.63 -27.06
N GLU A 434 -25.31 7.16 -25.86
CA GLU A 434 -25.22 8.58 -25.53
C GLU A 434 -23.80 9.14 -25.68
N ASP A 435 -22.76 8.34 -25.41
CA ASP A 435 -21.37 8.75 -25.59
C ASP A 435 -20.99 8.92 -27.07
N ALA A 436 -21.76 8.34 -28.00
CA ALA A 436 -21.53 8.52 -29.43
C ALA A 436 -22.01 9.89 -29.96
N GLY A 437 -22.93 10.54 -29.24
CA GLY A 437 -23.57 11.79 -29.67
C GLY A 437 -23.39 12.97 -28.71
N ARG A 438 -22.76 12.76 -27.55
CA ARG A 438 -22.56 13.81 -26.54
C ARG A 438 -21.17 13.72 -25.93
N ASP A 439 -20.47 14.84 -25.94
CA ASP A 439 -19.25 14.99 -25.16
C ASP A 439 -19.58 15.02 -23.67
N ARG A 440 -18.69 14.44 -22.84
CA ARG A 440 -18.83 14.57 -21.39
C ARG A 440 -18.43 15.97 -20.95
N PRO A 441 -19.25 16.65 -20.15
CA PRO A 441 -18.92 17.97 -19.66
C PRO A 441 -17.65 17.92 -18.81
N ARG A 442 -16.65 18.70 -19.21
CA ARG A 442 -15.42 18.94 -18.44
C ARG A 442 -15.36 20.42 -18.11
N ALA A 443 -15.24 20.74 -16.82
CA ALA A 443 -15.09 22.11 -16.37
C ALA A 443 -13.62 22.50 -16.23
N ASP A 444 -13.28 23.74 -16.56
CA ASP A 444 -11.97 24.35 -16.30
C ASP A 444 -11.71 24.60 -14.80
N SER A 445 -12.78 24.72 -14.02
CA SER A 445 -12.72 24.86 -12.57
C SER A 445 -13.92 24.16 -11.94
N PHE A 446 -13.71 23.55 -10.77
CA PHE A 446 -14.71 22.76 -10.08
C PHE A 446 -14.55 22.95 -8.58
N THR A 447 -15.63 23.20 -7.85
CA THR A 447 -15.59 23.27 -6.39
C THR A 447 -16.27 22.04 -5.82
N LEU A 448 -15.51 21.26 -5.06
CA LEU A 448 -16.05 20.15 -4.29
C LEU A 448 -16.30 20.64 -2.87
N ASN A 449 -17.57 20.62 -2.43
CA ASN A 449 -17.92 20.92 -1.05
C ASN A 449 -17.84 19.62 -0.24
N PHE A 450 -17.27 19.71 0.97
CA PHE A 450 -17.24 18.63 1.93
C PHE A 450 -18.17 19.02 3.07
N ASP A 451 -19.18 18.19 3.35
CA ASP A 451 -20.01 18.37 4.54
C ASP A 451 -19.13 18.15 5.79
N ASP A 452 -19.47 18.79 6.91
CA ASP A 452 -18.59 19.17 8.06
C ASP A 452 -17.75 18.08 8.78
N HIS A 453 -17.60 16.85 8.26
CA HIS A 453 -16.85 15.78 8.91
C HIS A 453 -15.83 15.01 8.07
N GLY A 454 -15.50 15.37 6.82
CA GLY A 454 -14.33 14.80 6.11
C GLY A 454 -14.31 13.26 5.93
N VAL A 455 -15.36 12.57 6.38
CA VAL A 455 -15.78 11.25 6.00
C VAL A 455 -16.75 11.48 4.84
N VAL A 456 -16.52 10.85 3.71
CA VAL A 456 -17.58 10.72 2.70
C VAL A 456 -18.62 9.81 3.32
N GLU A 457 -19.54 10.39 4.11
CA GLU A 457 -20.80 9.73 4.39
C GLU A 457 -21.50 9.53 3.04
N PRO A 458 -22.12 8.34 2.81
CA PRO A 458 -22.94 8.15 1.64
C PRO A 458 -23.97 9.29 1.57
N PRO A 459 -24.31 9.76 0.36
CA PRO A 459 -25.07 10.98 0.15
C PRO A 459 -26.26 11.07 1.10
N VAL A 460 -26.38 12.20 1.79
CA VAL A 460 -27.50 12.52 2.69
C VAL A 460 -28.83 12.13 2.04
N LEU A 461 -29.36 11.01 2.55
CA LEU A 461 -30.73 10.48 2.49
C LEU A 461 -31.66 11.06 1.41
N ILE A 462 -31.75 10.42 0.24
CA ILE A 462 -32.88 10.58 -0.69
C ILE A 462 -34.21 10.23 0.03
N ALA A 463 -34.18 9.25 0.95
CA ALA A 463 -35.33 8.87 1.79
C ALA A 463 -35.85 10.02 2.65
N ALA A 464 -35.00 10.98 3.02
CA ALA A 464 -35.39 12.16 3.76
C ALA A 464 -36.04 13.23 2.86
N SER A 465 -36.15 13.08 1.55
CA SER A 465 -36.75 14.11 0.68
C SER A 465 -38.15 13.74 0.15
N ASP A 466 -38.46 12.46 -0.01
CA ASP A 466 -39.75 11.99 -0.55
C ASP A 466 -40.75 11.67 0.58
N PRO A 467 -41.87 12.43 0.71
CA PRO A 467 -42.88 12.19 1.74
C PRO A 467 -43.45 10.76 1.72
N ALA A 468 -43.59 10.15 0.54
CA ALA A 468 -44.14 8.81 0.39
C ALA A 468 -43.18 7.74 0.97
N VAL A 469 -41.87 7.90 0.73
CA VAL A 469 -40.84 7.03 1.32
C VAL A 469 -40.80 7.16 2.83
N ARG A 470 -40.96 8.38 3.37
CA ARG A 470 -41.01 8.58 4.82
C ARG A 470 -42.21 7.89 5.47
N VAL A 471 -43.40 7.96 4.85
CA VAL A 471 -44.60 7.28 5.34
C VAL A 471 -44.41 5.77 5.35
N LEU A 472 -43.80 5.20 4.31
CA LEU A 472 -43.52 3.76 4.27
C LEU A 472 -42.45 3.37 5.30
N SER A 473 -41.36 4.13 5.40
CA SER A 473 -40.27 3.89 6.36
C SER A 473 -40.73 3.99 7.81
N ALA A 474 -41.69 4.87 8.12
CA ALA A 474 -42.28 4.98 9.45
C ALA A 474 -43.14 3.76 9.83
N ARG A 475 -43.79 3.11 8.84
CA ARG A 475 -44.54 1.86 9.04
C ARG A 475 -43.62 0.65 9.22
N PHE A 476 -42.46 0.68 8.57
CA PHE A 476 -41.48 -0.40 8.55
C PHE A 476 -40.09 0.10 8.99
N PRO A 477 -39.93 0.49 10.27
CA PRO A 477 -38.68 1.09 10.75
C PRO A 477 -37.56 0.06 10.90
N TRP A 478 -36.34 0.50 10.64
CA TRP A 478 -35.13 -0.20 11.05
C TRP A 478 -34.99 -0.22 12.58
N PRO A 479 -34.43 -1.29 13.17
CA PRO A 479 -34.09 -1.27 14.59
C PRO A 479 -32.97 -0.25 14.86
N THR A 480 -32.89 0.23 16.10
CA THR A 480 -31.89 1.23 16.51
C THR A 480 -30.46 0.68 16.56
N GLU A 481 -30.31 -0.63 16.74
CA GLU A 481 -29.02 -1.32 16.79
C GLU A 481 -28.96 -2.45 15.78
N LYS A 482 -27.75 -2.75 15.29
CA LYS A 482 -27.51 -3.83 14.33
C LYS A 482 -27.86 -5.17 14.98
N PRO A 483 -28.76 -5.98 14.38
CA PRO A 483 -29.04 -7.32 14.91
C PRO A 483 -27.79 -8.18 14.98
N LYS A 484 -27.58 -8.84 16.12
CA LYS A 484 -26.47 -9.76 16.35
C LYS A 484 -26.86 -11.16 15.89
N VAL A 485 -26.55 -11.47 14.63
CA VAL A 485 -26.78 -12.78 14.03
C VAL A 485 -25.44 -13.43 13.64
N PRO A 486 -25.35 -14.78 13.60
CA PRO A 486 -24.22 -15.46 12.99
C PRO A 486 -24.09 -15.08 11.51
N PRO A 487 -22.87 -15.15 10.93
CA PRO A 487 -22.69 -14.97 9.48
C PRO A 487 -23.55 -15.96 8.69
N PRO A 488 -24.30 -15.53 7.66
CA PRO A 488 -25.06 -16.44 6.82
C PRO A 488 -24.11 -17.32 5.98
N PRO A 489 -24.56 -18.52 5.57
CA PRO A 489 -23.80 -19.33 4.61
C PRO A 489 -23.61 -18.56 3.30
N ILE A 490 -22.44 -18.71 2.68
CA ILE A 490 -22.12 -18.06 1.40
C ILE A 490 -22.93 -18.78 0.31
N ARG A 491 -24.01 -18.16 -0.16
CA ARG A 491 -24.82 -18.63 -1.28
C ARG A 491 -24.88 -17.59 -2.39
N ASP A 492 -24.87 -18.08 -3.62
CA ASP A 492 -24.88 -17.26 -4.84
C ASP A 492 -26.26 -17.23 -5.49
N TRP A 493 -27.29 -16.92 -4.70
CA TRP A 493 -28.66 -16.73 -5.19
C TRP A 493 -28.84 -15.30 -5.70
N LEU A 494 -28.12 -15.03 -6.81
CA LEU A 494 -28.27 -13.90 -7.73
C LEU A 494 -27.40 -14.19 -8.94
N PHE A 495 -27.94 -14.91 -9.92
CA PHE A 495 -27.14 -15.44 -11.03
C PHE A 495 -26.63 -14.32 -11.96
N PRO A 496 -25.46 -14.48 -12.60
CA PRO A 496 -24.90 -13.48 -13.52
C PRO A 496 -25.85 -13.07 -14.65
N SER A 497 -26.66 -14.00 -15.13
CA SER A 497 -27.64 -13.72 -16.17
C SER A 497 -28.76 -12.80 -15.69
N THR A 498 -29.19 -12.95 -14.43
CA THR A 498 -30.22 -12.11 -13.80
C THR A 498 -29.66 -10.74 -13.49
N GLN A 499 -28.40 -10.67 -13.02
CA GLN A 499 -27.68 -9.39 -12.90
C GLN A 499 -27.68 -8.67 -14.25
N GLN A 500 -27.34 -9.34 -15.34
CA GLN A 500 -27.34 -8.72 -16.68
C GLN A 500 -28.73 -8.20 -17.12
N VAL A 501 -29.82 -8.92 -16.82
CA VAL A 501 -31.17 -8.42 -17.11
C VAL A 501 -31.51 -7.19 -16.27
N LEU A 502 -31.16 -7.20 -14.98
CA LEU A 502 -31.33 -6.03 -14.10
C LEU A 502 -30.50 -4.84 -14.58
N GLU A 503 -29.21 -5.03 -14.86
CA GLU A 503 -28.31 -3.97 -15.34
C GLU A 503 -28.81 -3.29 -16.61
N THR A 504 -29.40 -4.08 -17.53
CA THR A 504 -29.90 -3.59 -18.81
C THR A 504 -31.32 -3.03 -18.75
N THR A 505 -32.05 -3.25 -17.65
CA THR A 505 -33.47 -2.89 -17.52
C THR A 505 -33.70 -1.77 -16.51
N ILE A 506 -32.86 -1.60 -15.50
CA ILE A 506 -32.95 -0.49 -14.55
C ILE A 506 -32.67 0.84 -15.28
N PRO A 507 -33.56 1.85 -15.23
CA PRO A 507 -33.28 3.17 -15.79
C PRO A 507 -32.13 3.87 -15.05
N GLU A 508 -31.28 4.62 -15.77
CA GLU A 508 -30.16 5.37 -15.16
C GLU A 508 -30.61 6.38 -14.09
N ASN A 509 -31.80 6.95 -14.26
CA ASN A 509 -32.41 7.91 -13.35
C ASN A 509 -33.42 7.28 -12.38
N ALA A 510 -33.35 5.95 -12.17
CA ALA A 510 -34.23 5.26 -11.25
C ALA A 510 -34.19 5.89 -9.85
N ARG A 511 -35.39 6.09 -9.29
CA ARG A 511 -35.61 6.66 -7.96
C ARG A 511 -36.22 5.65 -7.02
N ILE A 512 -37.12 4.78 -7.49
CA ILE A 512 -37.78 3.78 -6.68
C ILE A 512 -37.65 2.41 -7.37
N LEU A 513 -36.98 1.48 -6.69
CA LEU A 513 -36.92 0.08 -7.09
C LEU A 513 -37.68 -0.75 -6.05
N VAL A 514 -38.48 -1.70 -6.50
CA VAL A 514 -39.15 -2.66 -5.63
C VAL A 514 -38.58 -4.04 -5.90
N GLU A 515 -38.28 -4.76 -4.85
CA GLU A 515 -37.92 -6.17 -4.88
C GLU A 515 -38.99 -6.96 -4.12
N VAL A 516 -39.45 -8.06 -4.71
CA VAL A 516 -40.41 -9.00 -4.11
C VAL A 516 -39.69 -10.33 -3.98
N GLY A 517 -39.41 -10.74 -2.74
CA GLY A 517 -38.49 -11.83 -2.42
C GLY A 517 -37.09 -11.28 -2.18
N SER A 518 -36.75 -11.00 -0.92
CA SER A 518 -35.49 -10.34 -0.56
C SER A 518 -34.54 -11.25 0.22
N PHE A 519 -35.06 -12.31 0.84
CA PHE A 519 -34.31 -13.30 1.60
C PHE A 519 -33.28 -12.64 2.55
N ILE A 520 -31.97 -12.90 2.42
CA ILE A 520 -30.90 -12.24 3.21
C ILE A 520 -30.33 -10.97 2.58
N GLY A 521 -30.88 -10.52 1.45
CA GLY A 521 -30.58 -9.22 0.85
C GLY A 521 -29.39 -9.19 -0.12
N ARG A 522 -29.10 -10.28 -0.83
CA ARG A 522 -28.02 -10.29 -1.85
C ARG A 522 -28.40 -9.42 -3.06
N SER A 523 -29.54 -9.71 -3.68
CA SER A 523 -30.16 -8.93 -4.75
C SER A 523 -30.50 -7.52 -4.30
N THR A 524 -31.02 -7.33 -3.08
CA THR A 524 -31.26 -5.98 -2.51
C THR A 524 -30.00 -5.13 -2.52
N ARG A 525 -28.87 -5.66 -2.02
CA ARG A 525 -27.58 -4.93 -2.02
C ARG A 525 -27.10 -4.63 -3.43
N PHE A 526 -27.21 -5.60 -4.34
CA PHE A 526 -26.90 -5.39 -5.76
C PHE A 526 -27.72 -4.23 -6.36
N LEU A 527 -29.03 -4.17 -6.10
CA LEU A 527 -29.90 -3.08 -6.60
C LEU A 527 -29.47 -1.71 -6.03
N VAL A 528 -29.15 -1.65 -4.74
CA VAL A 528 -28.72 -0.39 -4.08
C VAL A 528 -27.37 0.10 -4.62
N ASP A 529 -26.44 -0.83 -4.85
CA ASP A 529 -25.10 -0.55 -5.40
C ASP A 529 -25.17 -0.13 -6.88
N PHE A 530 -26.00 -0.83 -7.68
CA PHE A 530 -26.13 -0.57 -9.11
C PHE A 530 -26.86 0.74 -9.41
N ALA A 531 -27.91 1.05 -8.64
CA ALA A 531 -28.72 2.26 -8.83
C ALA A 531 -28.50 3.23 -7.66
N PRO A 532 -27.39 3.99 -7.60
CA PRO A 532 -26.98 4.76 -6.41
C PRO A 532 -27.92 5.90 -6.01
N THR A 533 -28.86 6.28 -6.88
CA THR A 533 -29.87 7.32 -6.64
C THR A 533 -31.23 6.76 -6.24
N ALA A 534 -31.40 5.44 -6.26
CA ALA A 534 -32.69 4.81 -5.97
C ALA A 534 -32.86 4.48 -4.48
N ILE A 535 -34.12 4.49 -4.02
CA ILE A 535 -34.54 3.80 -2.81
C ILE A 535 -35.02 2.41 -3.23
N VAL A 536 -34.56 1.39 -2.52
CA VAL A 536 -34.98 0.00 -2.72
C VAL A 536 -35.98 -0.38 -1.65
N ILE A 537 -37.15 -0.86 -2.07
CA ILE A 537 -38.19 -1.37 -1.19
C ILE A 537 -38.13 -2.89 -1.26
N ALA A 538 -37.62 -3.49 -0.19
CA ALA A 538 -37.44 -4.93 -0.07
C ALA A 538 -38.69 -5.54 0.57
N ILE A 539 -39.47 -6.29 -0.21
CA ILE A 539 -40.72 -6.93 0.24
C ILE A 539 -40.45 -8.42 0.44
N ASP A 540 -40.62 -8.88 1.66
CA ASP A 540 -40.56 -10.30 2.02
C ASP A 540 -41.33 -10.51 3.32
N HIS A 541 -41.88 -11.71 3.55
CA HIS A 541 -42.46 -12.05 4.86
C HIS A 541 -41.40 -12.58 5.83
N TRP A 542 -40.23 -12.96 5.31
CA TRP A 542 -39.09 -13.56 6.01
C TRP A 542 -39.47 -14.80 6.83
N GLN A 543 -40.25 -15.70 6.20
CA GLN A 543 -40.66 -16.99 6.79
C GLN A 543 -40.16 -18.20 6.00
N GLY A 544 -39.43 -17.97 4.90
CA GLY A 544 -38.99 -19.01 3.97
C GLY A 544 -40.10 -19.51 3.05
N SER A 545 -39.72 -20.19 1.98
CA SER A 545 -40.64 -20.79 1.01
C SER A 545 -40.59 -22.32 1.07
N SER A 546 -41.57 -22.98 0.45
CA SER A 546 -41.76 -24.44 0.58
C SER A 546 -40.59 -25.26 0.04
N GLU A 547 -39.92 -24.76 -0.98
CA GLU A 547 -38.73 -25.34 -1.62
C GLU A 547 -37.47 -25.25 -0.76
N MET A 548 -37.47 -24.39 0.27
CA MET A 548 -36.38 -24.25 1.23
C MET A 548 -36.50 -25.22 2.42
N ALA A 549 -37.60 -25.99 2.50
CA ALA A 549 -37.91 -26.85 3.65
C ALA A 549 -36.96 -28.05 3.82
N ASP A 550 -36.34 -28.50 2.72
CA ASP A 550 -35.44 -29.67 2.72
C ASP A 550 -33.95 -29.29 2.86
N ASP A 551 -33.62 -28.00 2.96
CA ASP A 551 -32.26 -27.51 3.09
C ASP A 551 -31.90 -27.23 4.57
N PRO A 552 -31.08 -28.08 5.22
CA PRO A 552 -30.81 -27.95 6.65
C PRO A 552 -30.16 -26.62 7.06
N GLU A 553 -29.36 -26.01 6.19
CA GLU A 553 -28.70 -24.73 6.47
C GLU A 553 -29.70 -23.57 6.41
N VAL A 554 -30.60 -23.59 5.43
CA VAL A 554 -31.65 -22.58 5.29
C VAL A 554 -32.64 -22.71 6.43
N VAL A 555 -33.09 -23.93 6.74
CA VAL A 555 -34.00 -24.23 7.86
C VAL A 555 -33.45 -23.71 9.19
N ALA A 556 -32.15 -23.86 9.44
CA ALA A 556 -31.50 -23.34 10.64
C ALA A 556 -31.45 -21.81 10.71
N MET A 557 -31.55 -21.13 9.56
CA MET A 557 -31.55 -19.66 9.45
C MET A 557 -32.96 -19.07 9.49
N LEU A 558 -34.00 -19.80 9.04
CA LEU A 558 -35.39 -19.32 8.95
C LEU A 558 -35.88 -18.55 10.19
N PRO A 559 -35.63 -19.01 11.44
CA PRO A 559 -36.10 -18.28 12.64
C PRO A 559 -35.51 -16.88 12.82
N ARG A 560 -34.40 -16.57 12.12
CA ARG A 560 -33.66 -15.30 12.21
C ARG A 560 -33.48 -14.65 10.84
N LEU A 561 -34.26 -15.05 9.84
CA LEU A 561 -34.03 -14.66 8.46
C LEU A 561 -34.18 -13.14 8.29
N TYR A 562 -35.16 -12.54 8.96
CA TYR A 562 -35.36 -11.09 8.96
C TYR A 562 -34.20 -10.35 9.64
N GLU A 563 -33.77 -10.80 10.82
CA GLU A 563 -32.63 -10.23 11.53
C GLU A 563 -31.34 -10.35 10.72
N THR A 564 -31.21 -11.42 9.93
CA THR A 564 -30.08 -11.65 9.03
C THR A 564 -30.11 -10.69 7.86
N PHE A 565 -31.26 -10.51 7.21
CA PHE A 565 -31.46 -9.48 6.19
C PHE A 565 -31.06 -8.09 6.70
N LEU A 566 -31.55 -7.71 7.89
CA LEU A 566 -31.24 -6.42 8.50
C LEU A 566 -29.73 -6.28 8.79
N ALA A 567 -29.08 -7.34 9.26
CA ALA A 567 -27.64 -7.30 9.53
C ALA A 567 -26.80 -7.20 8.24
N GLU A 568 -27.19 -7.89 7.18
CA GLU A 568 -26.51 -7.88 5.87
C GLU A 568 -26.70 -6.55 5.13
N CYS A 569 -27.91 -5.98 5.20
CA CYS A 569 -28.25 -4.70 4.58
C CYS A 569 -27.99 -3.48 5.50
N TRP A 570 -27.34 -3.67 6.66
CA TRP A 570 -27.20 -2.62 7.69
C TRP A 570 -26.59 -1.32 7.17
N LEU A 571 -25.57 -1.40 6.32
CA LEU A 571 -24.89 -0.23 5.75
C LEU A 571 -25.75 0.52 4.71
N TYR A 572 -26.85 -0.09 4.26
CA TYR A 572 -27.74 0.44 3.22
C TYR A 572 -29.08 0.93 3.77
N ARG A 573 -29.28 0.90 5.10
CA ARG A 573 -30.56 1.21 5.78
C ARG A 573 -31.15 2.59 5.45
N ASP A 574 -30.31 3.53 5.04
CA ASP A 574 -30.72 4.87 4.60
C ASP A 574 -31.38 4.88 3.21
N ARG A 575 -31.26 3.77 2.47
CA ARG A 575 -31.76 3.60 1.10
C ARG A 575 -32.58 2.32 0.89
N VAL A 576 -32.77 1.52 1.94
CA VAL A 576 -33.55 0.28 1.91
C VAL A 576 -34.71 0.38 2.88
N VAL A 577 -35.93 0.07 2.42
CA VAL A 577 -37.12 -0.04 3.27
C VAL A 577 -37.54 -1.51 3.38
N PRO A 578 -37.39 -2.17 4.54
CA PRO A 578 -37.71 -3.59 4.72
C PRO A 578 -39.21 -3.80 5.02
N VAL A 579 -40.00 -4.02 3.98
CA VAL A 579 -41.46 -4.21 4.09
C VAL A 579 -41.77 -5.66 4.45
N ARG A 580 -41.91 -5.94 5.76
CA ARG A 580 -42.21 -7.28 6.30
C ARG A 580 -43.66 -7.70 6.09
N ARG A 581 -43.97 -8.15 4.87
CA ARG A 581 -45.31 -8.51 4.36
C ARG A 581 -45.21 -9.61 3.30
N SER A 582 -46.34 -10.27 3.01
CA SER A 582 -46.44 -11.09 1.80
C SER A 582 -46.28 -10.23 0.54
N SER A 583 -45.92 -10.83 -0.60
CA SER A 583 -45.74 -10.12 -1.89
C SER A 583 -46.88 -9.15 -2.22
N VAL A 584 -48.12 -9.65 -2.20
CA VAL A 584 -49.32 -8.87 -2.56
C VAL A 584 -49.59 -7.75 -1.54
N GLU A 585 -49.42 -8.01 -0.25
CA GLU A 585 -49.60 -6.98 0.79
C GLU A 585 -48.51 -5.91 0.70
N GLY A 586 -47.26 -6.29 0.48
CA GLY A 586 -46.16 -5.34 0.33
C GLY A 586 -46.32 -4.45 -0.88
N LEU A 587 -46.71 -5.02 -2.04
CA LEU A 587 -46.99 -4.22 -3.25
C LEU A 587 -48.13 -3.22 -3.01
N ARG A 588 -49.15 -3.59 -2.23
CA ARG A 588 -50.22 -2.67 -1.82
C ARG A 588 -49.73 -1.59 -0.86
N GLU A 589 -48.87 -1.91 0.10
CA GLU A 589 -48.27 -0.90 1.01
C GLU A 589 -47.47 0.15 0.23
N VAL A 590 -46.76 -0.26 -0.82
CA VAL A 590 -46.06 0.64 -1.76
C VAL A 590 -47.04 1.53 -2.51
N ALA A 591 -48.13 0.95 -3.05
CA ALA A 591 -49.15 1.71 -3.77
C ALA A 591 -49.89 2.70 -2.86
N GLU A 592 -50.24 2.28 -1.65
CA GLU A 592 -50.90 3.10 -0.62
C GLU A 592 -50.00 4.22 -0.10
N ALA A 593 -48.68 4.01 -0.07
CA ALA A 593 -47.72 5.07 0.22
C ALA A 593 -47.71 6.17 -0.87
N GLY A 594 -48.26 5.89 -2.06
CA GLY A 594 -48.20 6.78 -3.23
C GLY A 594 -46.90 6.67 -4.03
N LEU A 595 -46.12 5.60 -3.81
CA LEU A 595 -44.86 5.37 -4.50
C LEU A 595 -45.11 4.85 -5.92
N ARG A 596 -44.23 5.24 -6.84
CA ARG A 596 -44.26 4.81 -8.25
C ARG A 596 -42.94 4.13 -8.58
N PRO A 597 -42.88 2.79 -8.53
CA PRO A 597 -41.68 2.05 -8.87
C PRO A 597 -41.28 2.28 -10.34
N ASP A 598 -40.01 2.54 -10.57
CA ASP A 598 -39.41 2.54 -11.91
C ASP A 598 -39.21 1.10 -12.42
N LEU A 599 -38.94 0.19 -11.48
CA LEU A 599 -38.79 -1.24 -11.73
C LEU A 599 -39.26 -2.06 -10.53
N ILE A 600 -39.82 -3.24 -10.83
CA ILE A 600 -40.17 -4.28 -9.86
C ILE A 600 -39.43 -5.56 -10.25
N PHE A 601 -38.62 -6.08 -9.34
CA PHE A 601 -37.93 -7.35 -9.45
C PHE A 601 -38.71 -8.43 -8.67
N ILE A 602 -39.06 -9.54 -9.32
CA ILE A 602 -39.85 -10.65 -8.77
C ILE A 602 -38.96 -11.89 -8.63
N ASP A 603 -38.74 -12.32 -7.38
CA ASP A 603 -37.86 -13.42 -6.99
C ASP A 603 -38.30 -14.05 -5.65
N ALA A 604 -39.61 -14.28 -5.48
CA ALA A 604 -40.22 -14.75 -4.24
C ALA A 604 -40.53 -16.27 -4.27
N ASP A 605 -41.81 -16.65 -4.37
CA ASP A 605 -42.24 -18.05 -4.39
C ASP A 605 -42.31 -18.56 -5.82
N HIS A 606 -41.78 -19.77 -6.05
CA HIS A 606 -41.64 -20.35 -7.39
C HIS A 606 -42.89 -21.11 -7.88
N SER A 607 -43.97 -21.16 -7.12
CA SER A 607 -45.20 -21.81 -7.55
C SER A 607 -45.92 -20.99 -8.63
N TYR A 608 -46.55 -21.69 -9.58
CA TYR A 608 -47.26 -21.04 -10.69
C TYR A 608 -48.28 -20.00 -10.18
N GLN A 609 -49.02 -20.33 -9.13
CA GLN A 609 -50.07 -19.46 -8.60
C GLN A 609 -49.50 -18.21 -7.94
N ALA A 610 -48.40 -18.33 -7.18
CA ALA A 610 -47.76 -17.19 -6.54
C ALA A 610 -47.17 -16.23 -7.59
N VAL A 611 -46.33 -16.73 -8.51
CA VAL A 611 -45.73 -15.92 -9.58
C VAL A 611 -46.79 -15.24 -10.43
N HIS A 612 -47.85 -15.96 -10.84
CA HIS A 612 -48.95 -15.38 -11.63
C HIS A 612 -49.66 -14.26 -10.88
N THR A 613 -49.89 -14.45 -9.57
CA THR A 613 -50.55 -13.46 -8.70
C THR A 613 -49.66 -12.23 -8.50
N ASP A 614 -48.38 -12.41 -8.18
CA ASP A 614 -47.42 -11.33 -7.94
C ASP A 614 -47.24 -10.47 -9.20
N LEU A 615 -47.08 -11.11 -10.36
CA LEU A 615 -47.03 -10.43 -11.66
C LEU A 615 -48.31 -9.67 -11.96
N SER A 616 -49.47 -10.29 -11.77
CA SER A 616 -50.76 -9.65 -12.05
C SER A 616 -50.98 -8.42 -11.17
N VAL A 617 -50.71 -8.54 -9.87
CA VAL A 617 -50.84 -7.43 -8.92
C VAL A 617 -49.84 -6.32 -9.21
N ALA A 618 -48.57 -6.67 -9.50
CA ALA A 618 -47.56 -5.68 -9.86
C ALA A 618 -47.96 -4.89 -11.12
N LEU A 619 -48.45 -5.57 -12.16
CA LEU A 619 -48.90 -4.93 -13.41
C LEU A 619 -50.18 -4.10 -13.22
N ASP A 620 -51.11 -4.52 -12.35
CA ASP A 620 -52.34 -3.78 -12.06
C ASP A 620 -52.07 -2.51 -11.24
N LEU A 621 -51.22 -2.61 -10.22
CA LEU A 621 -50.88 -1.47 -9.35
C LEU A 621 -49.91 -0.51 -10.02
N PHE A 622 -48.95 -1.03 -10.79
CA PHE A 622 -47.84 -0.27 -11.34
C PHE A 622 -47.64 -0.53 -12.85
N PRO A 623 -48.62 -0.16 -13.70
CA PRO A 623 -48.57 -0.45 -15.14
C PRO A 623 -47.42 0.22 -15.90
N GLN A 624 -46.74 1.18 -15.27
CA GLN A 624 -45.59 1.90 -15.85
C GLN A 624 -44.24 1.34 -15.36
N ALA A 625 -44.24 0.47 -14.35
CA ALA A 625 -43.01 -0.11 -13.83
C ALA A 625 -42.47 -1.16 -14.79
N ARG A 626 -41.15 -1.18 -14.98
CA ARG A 626 -40.49 -2.29 -15.68
C ARG A 626 -40.53 -3.52 -14.80
N ILE A 627 -40.84 -4.69 -15.36
CA ILE A 627 -40.89 -5.94 -14.59
C ILE A 627 -39.73 -6.85 -15.01
N VAL A 628 -38.96 -7.29 -14.02
CA VAL A 628 -37.86 -8.26 -14.16
C VAL A 628 -38.09 -9.38 -13.16
N GLY A 629 -37.59 -10.58 -13.44
CA GLY A 629 -37.53 -11.65 -12.46
C GLY A 629 -36.43 -12.67 -12.74
N ASP A 630 -36.30 -13.63 -11.84
CA ASP A 630 -35.32 -14.72 -11.88
C ASP A 630 -35.99 -16.10 -12.10
N ASP A 631 -35.21 -17.17 -12.13
CA ASP A 631 -35.66 -18.57 -12.10
C ASP A 631 -36.49 -19.01 -13.32
N TRP A 632 -36.17 -18.52 -14.51
CA TRP A 632 -36.84 -18.93 -15.77
C TRP A 632 -36.76 -20.44 -16.08
N ASP A 633 -35.73 -21.10 -15.56
CA ASP A 633 -35.54 -22.54 -15.72
C ASP A 633 -36.59 -23.36 -14.95
N TRP A 634 -37.23 -22.79 -13.92
CA TRP A 634 -38.38 -23.37 -13.25
C TRP A 634 -39.61 -23.35 -14.15
N GLU A 635 -40.14 -24.53 -14.45
CA GLU A 635 -41.31 -24.68 -15.33
C GLU A 635 -42.54 -23.90 -14.82
N SER A 636 -42.74 -23.85 -13.51
CA SER A 636 -43.84 -23.10 -12.87
C SER A 636 -43.72 -21.59 -13.09
N VAL A 637 -42.52 -21.02 -12.91
CA VAL A 637 -42.21 -19.61 -13.15
C VAL A 637 -42.42 -19.27 -14.62
N ARG A 638 -41.78 -20.03 -15.52
CA ARG A 638 -41.90 -19.86 -16.97
C ARG A 638 -43.36 -19.89 -17.43
N ARG A 639 -44.14 -20.86 -16.97
CA ARG A 639 -45.57 -20.97 -17.32
C ARG A 639 -46.38 -19.80 -16.81
N ALA A 640 -46.11 -19.33 -15.60
CA ALA A 640 -46.81 -18.18 -15.02
C ALA A 640 -46.53 -16.90 -15.82
N VAL A 641 -45.26 -16.60 -16.11
CA VAL A 641 -44.86 -15.44 -16.92
C VAL A 641 -45.50 -15.50 -18.31
N GLN A 642 -45.45 -16.66 -18.98
CA GLN A 642 -46.08 -16.86 -20.28
C GLN A 642 -47.59 -16.66 -20.25
N SER A 643 -48.28 -17.14 -19.20
CA SER A 643 -49.73 -16.97 -19.09
C SER A 643 -50.10 -15.51 -18.88
N VAL A 644 -49.43 -14.80 -17.96
CA VAL A 644 -49.68 -13.37 -17.71
C VAL A 644 -49.40 -12.54 -18.95
N CYS A 645 -48.29 -12.80 -19.65
CA CYS A 645 -47.95 -12.08 -20.89
C CYS A 645 -49.01 -12.30 -21.98
N ARG A 646 -49.51 -13.53 -22.13
CA ARG A 646 -50.58 -13.85 -23.08
C ARG A 646 -51.91 -13.20 -22.70
N GLU A 647 -52.29 -13.25 -21.42
CA GLU A 647 -53.54 -12.66 -20.90
C GLU A 647 -53.57 -11.14 -21.06
N ARG A 648 -52.41 -10.48 -20.96
CA ARG A 648 -52.28 -9.02 -20.99
C ARG A 648 -51.72 -8.47 -22.30
N THR A 649 -51.50 -9.33 -23.30
CA THR A 649 -50.90 -8.96 -24.60
C THR A 649 -49.55 -8.23 -24.43
N LEU A 650 -48.64 -8.84 -23.67
CA LEU A 650 -47.27 -8.37 -23.41
C LEU A 650 -46.25 -9.34 -24.04
N GLN A 651 -45.03 -8.86 -24.24
CA GLN A 651 -43.89 -9.69 -24.64
C GLN A 651 -42.98 -9.93 -23.44
N PHE A 652 -42.11 -10.93 -23.54
CA PHE A 652 -41.06 -11.17 -22.57
C PHE A 652 -39.75 -11.51 -23.28
N GLU A 653 -38.64 -11.21 -22.62
CA GLU A 653 -37.29 -11.56 -23.05
C GLU A 653 -36.61 -12.34 -21.93
N VAL A 654 -35.75 -13.29 -22.31
CA VAL A 654 -35.07 -14.20 -21.38
C VAL A 654 -33.59 -14.17 -21.67
N HIS A 655 -32.79 -14.07 -20.62
CA HIS A 655 -31.35 -14.20 -20.67
C HIS A 655 -30.87 -15.10 -19.54
N GLY A 656 -30.39 -16.31 -19.87
CA GLY A 656 -30.07 -17.34 -18.88
C GLY A 656 -31.30 -17.72 -18.04
N VAL A 657 -31.20 -17.55 -16.72
CA VAL A 657 -32.34 -17.72 -15.78
C VAL A 657 -33.11 -16.42 -15.52
N GLY A 658 -32.58 -15.26 -15.91
CA GLY A 658 -33.25 -13.98 -15.75
C GLY A 658 -34.23 -13.69 -16.90
N TRP A 659 -35.30 -12.95 -16.62
CA TRP A 659 -36.30 -12.55 -17.62
C TRP A 659 -36.87 -11.17 -17.35
N ARG A 660 -37.43 -10.53 -18.38
CA ARG A 660 -38.13 -9.24 -18.29
C ARG A 660 -39.39 -9.21 -19.13
N ILE A 661 -40.38 -8.44 -18.70
CA ILE A 661 -41.62 -8.18 -19.46
C ILE A 661 -41.50 -6.85 -20.21
N MET A 662 -41.97 -6.83 -21.45
CA MET A 662 -41.93 -5.69 -22.36
C MET A 662 -43.33 -5.42 -22.94
N PRO A 663 -43.70 -4.15 -23.17
CA PRO A 663 -44.91 -3.82 -23.90
C PRO A 663 -44.82 -4.29 -25.36
N VAL A 664 -45.95 -4.66 -25.97
CA VAL A 664 -46.00 -4.93 -27.42
C VAL A 664 -45.82 -3.60 -28.16
N ALA A 665 -44.77 -3.49 -28.97
CA ALA A 665 -44.56 -2.32 -29.82
C ALA A 665 -45.76 -2.12 -30.77
N GLU A 666 -46.30 -0.90 -30.84
CA GLU A 666 -47.32 -0.53 -31.83
C GLU A 666 -46.71 -0.58 -33.25
N SER A 667 -46.97 -1.69 -33.94
CA SER A 667 -46.82 -1.96 -35.39
C SER A 667 -45.62 -1.38 -36.16
N GLY A 668 -44.72 -2.27 -36.62
CA GLY A 668 -44.11 -2.13 -37.94
C GLY A 668 -42.79 -2.87 -38.18
N VAL A 669 -42.87 -3.99 -38.92
CA VAL A 669 -41.80 -4.76 -39.62
C VAL A 669 -41.13 -5.88 -38.81
N PRO A 670 -41.26 -7.16 -39.22
CA PRO A 670 -40.53 -8.28 -38.61
C PRO A 670 -39.12 -8.39 -39.20
N SER A 671 -38.08 -8.36 -38.36
CA SER A 671 -36.76 -8.87 -38.75
C SER A 671 -36.64 -10.32 -38.34
N GLU A 672 -36.82 -11.21 -39.31
CA GLU A 672 -36.39 -12.59 -39.22
C GLU A 672 -34.88 -12.68 -38.96
N SER A 673 -34.51 -13.72 -38.23
CA SER A 673 -33.19 -14.35 -38.14
C SER A 673 -32.12 -13.63 -37.31
N LEU A 674 -31.77 -14.24 -36.17
CA LEU A 674 -30.47 -14.92 -36.07
C LEU A 674 -30.62 -16.11 -35.11
N ILE A 675 -30.49 -17.28 -35.73
CA ILE A 675 -30.58 -18.61 -35.16
C ILE A 675 -29.38 -18.84 -34.23
N ASN A 676 -29.68 -19.32 -33.02
CA ASN A 676 -28.72 -19.92 -32.09
C ASN A 676 -27.85 -20.96 -32.79
N THR A 677 -26.53 -20.73 -32.80
CA THR A 677 -25.54 -21.78 -33.03
C THR A 677 -24.62 -21.87 -31.81
N PHE A 678 -24.87 -22.89 -30.98
CA PHE A 678 -23.91 -23.35 -29.97
C PHE A 678 -22.72 -24.00 -30.69
N PRO A 679 -21.45 -23.70 -30.33
CA PRO A 679 -20.32 -24.50 -30.77
C PRO A 679 -20.34 -25.85 -30.04
N LYS A 680 -20.45 -26.93 -30.81
CA LYS A 680 -20.14 -28.27 -30.35
C LYS A 680 -18.67 -28.36 -29.94
N SER A 681 -18.45 -29.04 -28.82
CA SER A 681 -17.19 -29.61 -28.38
C SER A 681 -16.46 -30.37 -29.51
N GLN A 682 -15.16 -30.09 -29.69
CA GLN A 682 -14.17 -31.05 -30.17
C GLN A 682 -12.77 -30.73 -29.58
N GLN A 683 -12.25 -31.75 -28.89
CA GLN A 683 -10.87 -32.03 -28.44
C GLN A 683 -10.21 -31.14 -27.38
#